data_AF-A0A5N5PLQ9-F1
#
_entry.id   AF-A0A5N5PLQ9-F1
#
_cell.length_a   1.000
_cell.length_b   1.000
_cell.length_c   1.000
_cell.angle_alpha   90.00
_cell.angle_beta   90.00
_cell.angle_gamma   90.00
#
_symmetry.space_group_name_H-M   'P 1'
#
loop_
_entity.id
_entity.type
_entity.pdbx_description
1 polymer ?
#
loop_
_entity_poly.entity_id
_entity_poly.type
_entity_poly.pdbx_seq_one_letter_code
_entity_poly.pdbx_strand_id
1 'polypeptide(L)'
;MRRVQEKEGLNTLPRPCDYFDLMAGTSTGGLIAILLGRLQMTTQEALDTYDQVAKRIFNRSNRKLSEYQFKATTLQDAVEKIVAERSRGDLLKDPQAAQRKGKAFVCAVDAKGLDVVQLFRTYETPNSEDTWLKDCKVWEAARATTAAPAYFKPVEIKRGSVAKTFIDGAVSCNNPAGKLLEEAGRVFNSRRKIGAILSIGTGTKPKNMPTDEGSGKLGYAKALFKMLKNQAVDTEHVHLGLKARFKNFPNAYFRFNVPGGGHIGLADWDRMGELKAMTEKYLSLPAVTQEIEEIADVLASKKTLGITVAHIACLTNDDLYIDTKTARPMGSPSHKFVGRRDILERLDSFFAPRGGNVTGRRQFLLCGMGGAGKTQIALKFAESSGQRFNHVFWVDAENLQTARQSYKEIAITEMGQKLDDDTSTEDVQNWIASLRDEWLLILDNSITANLERTVPVGNRGNIIYTSRDQKLDQSLGLTLPPEAVAVVNDLDLEDAITLLLKAANLVAYSEHLRQEAEPVATELGCLALAIDQAGSYIFMQRCSIADYLQVFRERRAELLRDERYKGQDPRSQAVYATFDISYRAVKALATDQEGHFEGEDARNALRILDLVCFYHNEGIPEEIFQRAALKRHRRVRKGLPHPLAGGAVCLESLLYVADDRRWSAMPFRFGVMLLEQFSLVKQDMSRRTISMHVLIHSWAVDRMEPEYKADNILCAKTILCCAIPTAETLEPYDAYFRRMLYPHAKALEKHADVTYAQDLTQSSLDIDFGFLAQDAGDYLFAEKAYKRAIKVRRLEFGLDDQSTLNPMVKLAGLYQRQARYGEAESVWLEVIERLDHAIDPDDPKSATTAATSSVKAWMGLAMTYISQSRLDAAINALLQARQRKMAQLQTSDPNHEALSAINTHLAILRDGMGGNWNTETIPDLEARLERCLRDHEKWDSRTLRAREELGNALAAAGRFDEAEEHLYAYAHGYANVYGTEDARTLAAFRRYAYYRLDQGMTPEAEDLFRLNLAEIQRLRGQRDVEAYYSLFGLGKAIAAQARYDEGILLMEKAKDLQETQLGAEHLHVTSACEGISQMVERASSMTYADRREIARRAIATINKETAAAYPDGELDKWTTPRGHYTLSGTGGERPELVYLTREERNRATRFPNLWEPKRETVLELPIELLHVEDRTVPSSEEFV
;
A
#
# COMPACT_ATOMS: atom_id res chain seq x y z
N MET A 1 -15.59 34.17 18.07
CA MET A 1 -15.46 35.61 17.71
C MET A 1 -15.45 36.53 18.92
N ARG A 2 -16.45 36.59 19.82
CA ARG A 2 -16.39 37.48 21.01
C ARG A 2 -15.10 37.31 21.85
N ARG A 3 -14.71 36.08 22.18
CA ARG A 3 -13.39 35.80 22.81
C ARG A 3 -12.16 36.27 22.02
N VAL A 4 -12.22 36.31 20.69
CA VAL A 4 -11.14 36.87 19.85
C VAL A 4 -11.14 38.39 19.91
N GLN A 5 -12.32 39.01 19.96
CA GLN A 5 -12.47 40.45 20.21
C GLN A 5 -11.84 40.85 21.56
N GLU A 6 -12.10 40.06 22.60
CA GLU A 6 -11.54 40.21 23.94
C GLU A 6 -10.00 40.03 23.93
N LYS A 7 -9.50 38.92 23.38
CA LYS A 7 -8.06 38.59 23.34
C LYS A 7 -7.21 39.52 22.45
N GLU A 8 -7.76 40.06 21.36
CA GLU A 8 -7.08 41.03 20.47
C GLU A 8 -7.40 42.50 20.79
N GLY A 9 -8.23 42.80 21.80
CA GLY A 9 -8.55 44.17 22.22
C GLY A 9 -9.33 45.00 21.19
N LEU A 10 -10.23 44.37 20.42
CA LEU A 10 -10.87 44.99 19.27
C LEU A 10 -12.15 45.77 19.62
N ASN A 11 -12.23 47.02 19.17
CA ASN A 11 -13.41 47.90 19.38
C ASN A 11 -14.69 47.42 18.68
N THR A 12 -14.60 46.47 17.74
CA THR A 12 -15.76 45.92 17.00
C THR A 12 -15.63 44.41 16.86
N LEU A 13 -16.76 43.71 16.68
CA LEU A 13 -16.80 42.25 16.60
C LEU A 13 -16.10 41.76 15.30
N PRO A 14 -15.00 40.99 15.37
CA PRO A 14 -14.28 40.53 14.19
C PRO A 14 -15.12 39.63 13.28
N ARG A 15 -14.98 39.81 11.96
CA ARG A 15 -15.68 39.02 10.93
C ARG A 15 -14.95 37.69 10.69
N PRO A 16 -15.64 36.55 10.56
CA PRO A 16 -14.97 35.26 10.31
C PRO A 16 -14.10 35.24 9.04
N CYS A 17 -14.46 36.00 8.00
CA CYS A 17 -13.69 36.11 6.77
C CYS A 17 -12.27 36.68 6.94
N ASP A 18 -11.98 37.39 8.04
CA ASP A 18 -10.65 37.97 8.29
C ASP A 18 -9.70 36.94 8.96
N TYR A 19 -10.25 35.86 9.53
CA TYR A 19 -9.50 34.84 10.28
C TYR A 19 -9.43 33.52 9.51
N PHE A 20 -10.56 33.03 9.00
CA PHE A 20 -10.65 31.78 8.26
C PHE A 20 -10.34 31.97 6.77
N ASP A 21 -9.37 31.22 6.25
CA ASP A 21 -8.98 31.26 4.84
C ASP A 21 -10.03 30.67 3.89
N LEU A 22 -10.72 29.61 4.33
CA LEU A 22 -11.73 28.86 3.58
C LEU A 22 -12.90 28.48 4.51
N MET A 23 -14.13 28.54 3.99
CA MET A 23 -15.38 28.13 4.64
C MET A 23 -16.20 27.23 3.71
N ALA A 24 -16.98 26.31 4.28
CA ALA A 24 -17.85 25.41 3.54
C ALA A 24 -19.20 25.29 4.26
N GLY A 25 -20.26 24.98 3.53
CA GLY A 25 -21.58 24.75 4.11
C GLY A 25 -22.52 23.95 3.23
N THR A 26 -23.44 23.25 3.90
CA THR A 26 -24.50 22.44 3.29
C THR A 26 -25.85 22.88 3.87
N SER A 27 -26.95 22.80 3.12
CA SER A 27 -28.28 23.22 3.57
C SER A 27 -28.28 24.67 4.11
N THR A 28 -28.90 24.91 5.26
CA THR A 28 -28.87 26.20 5.97
C THR A 28 -27.45 26.62 6.38
N GLY A 29 -26.54 25.68 6.62
CA GLY A 29 -25.11 25.95 6.79
C GLY A 29 -24.45 26.53 5.53
N GLY A 30 -24.93 26.15 4.34
CA GLY A 30 -24.53 26.75 3.06
C GLY A 30 -24.93 28.22 2.97
N LEU A 31 -26.16 28.56 3.38
CA LEU A 31 -26.58 29.96 3.49
C LEU A 31 -25.68 30.74 4.47
N ILE A 32 -25.34 30.16 5.64
CA ILE A 32 -24.44 30.79 6.62
C ILE A 32 -23.04 31.02 6.04
N ALA A 33 -22.49 30.06 5.27
CA ALA A 33 -21.20 30.23 4.59
C ALA A 33 -21.22 31.36 3.55
N ILE A 34 -22.35 31.59 2.88
CA ILE A 34 -22.55 32.76 1.99
C ILE A 34 -22.59 34.06 2.80
N LEU A 35 -23.30 34.12 3.93
CA LEU A 35 -23.37 35.33 4.77
C LEU A 35 -21.98 35.72 5.33
N LEU A 36 -21.25 34.75 5.89
CA LEU A 36 -19.96 34.98 6.56
C LEU A 36 -18.78 35.12 5.58
N GLY A 37 -18.80 34.40 4.46
CA GLY A 37 -17.75 34.44 3.43
C GLY A 37 -18.02 35.46 2.33
N ARG A 38 -19.02 35.20 1.47
CA ARG A 38 -19.28 36.02 0.27
C ARG A 38 -19.77 37.43 0.56
N LEU A 39 -20.55 37.59 1.63
CA LEU A 39 -21.10 38.88 2.04
C LEU A 39 -20.31 39.53 3.19
N GLN A 40 -19.39 38.79 3.82
CA GLN A 40 -18.48 39.25 4.88
C GLN A 40 -19.19 39.88 6.08
N MET A 41 -20.31 39.28 6.50
CA MET A 41 -21.00 39.67 7.74
C MET A 41 -20.21 39.26 8.99
N THR A 42 -20.34 40.02 10.07
CA THR A 42 -20.00 39.54 11.42
C THR A 42 -20.97 38.42 11.85
N THR A 43 -20.61 37.64 12.86
CA THR A 43 -21.49 36.56 13.36
C THR A 43 -22.79 37.07 13.96
N GLN A 44 -22.85 38.32 14.43
CA GLN A 44 -24.07 38.93 14.95
C GLN A 44 -25.01 39.30 13.80
N GLU A 45 -24.52 40.05 12.80
CA GLU A 45 -25.30 40.41 11.62
C GLU A 45 -25.82 39.18 10.85
N ALA A 46 -25.01 38.12 10.74
CA ALA A 46 -25.43 36.89 10.09
C ALA A 46 -26.54 36.17 10.86
N LEU A 47 -26.49 36.17 12.20
CA LEU A 47 -27.55 35.63 13.05
C LEU A 47 -28.85 36.45 12.91
N ASP A 48 -28.75 37.77 13.00
CA ASP A 48 -29.90 38.69 12.92
C ASP A 48 -30.54 38.65 11.52
N THR A 49 -29.74 38.47 10.47
CA THR A 49 -30.20 38.24 9.09
C THR A 49 -30.89 36.88 8.97
N TYR A 50 -30.28 35.81 9.50
CA TYR A 50 -30.83 34.45 9.43
C TYR A 50 -32.17 34.35 10.17
N ASP A 51 -32.30 34.96 11.35
CA ASP A 51 -33.55 35.02 12.13
C ASP A 51 -34.68 35.68 11.31
N GLN A 52 -34.38 36.74 10.54
CA GLN A 52 -35.36 37.40 9.65
C GLN A 52 -35.73 36.53 8.45
N VAL A 53 -34.73 35.90 7.81
CA VAL A 53 -34.92 35.01 6.66
C VAL A 53 -35.77 33.79 7.03
N ALA A 54 -35.46 33.11 8.14
CA ALA A 54 -36.22 31.97 8.62
C ALA A 54 -37.69 32.33 8.92
N LYS A 55 -37.94 33.47 9.60
CA LYS A 55 -39.29 33.98 9.89
C LYS A 55 -40.09 34.30 8.62
N ARG A 56 -39.44 34.73 7.52
CA ARG A 56 -40.08 34.98 6.22
C ARG A 56 -40.37 33.67 5.46
N ILE A 57 -39.45 32.71 5.50
CA ILE A 57 -39.51 31.48 4.71
C ILE A 57 -40.44 30.44 5.32
N PHE A 58 -40.32 30.16 6.62
CA PHE A 58 -41.08 29.08 7.26
C PHE A 58 -42.44 29.52 7.83
N ASN A 59 -42.83 30.76 7.53
CA ASN A 59 -44.13 31.32 7.89
C ASN A 59 -45.30 30.46 7.36
N ARG A 60 -46.41 30.40 8.11
CA ARG A 60 -47.62 29.69 7.68
C ARG A 60 -48.18 30.26 6.36
N SER A 61 -48.04 31.56 6.11
CA SER A 61 -48.44 32.21 4.84
C SER A 61 -47.57 31.83 3.63
N ASN A 62 -46.40 31.23 3.86
CA ASN A 62 -45.52 30.71 2.82
C ASN A 62 -45.69 29.20 2.58
N ARG A 63 -46.54 28.52 3.36
CA ARG A 63 -46.84 27.10 3.13
C ARG A 63 -47.69 26.91 1.85
N LYS A 64 -47.55 25.74 1.22
CA LYS A 64 -48.36 25.31 0.07
C LYS A 64 -49.03 23.97 0.34
N LEU A 65 -50.26 23.82 -0.14
CA LEU A 65 -50.88 22.51 -0.41
C LEU A 65 -50.32 21.98 -1.73
N SER A 66 -49.11 21.42 -1.70
CA SER A 66 -48.43 20.78 -2.82
C SER A 66 -47.38 19.79 -2.33
N GLU A 67 -46.77 19.05 -3.26
CA GLU A 67 -45.63 18.13 -3.03
C GLU A 67 -44.50 18.72 -2.16
N TYR A 68 -44.28 20.03 -2.27
CA TYR A 68 -43.31 20.78 -1.47
C TYR A 68 -44.02 21.73 -0.50
N GLN A 69 -43.58 21.73 0.76
CA GLN A 69 -44.23 22.47 1.84
C GLN A 69 -44.15 24.00 1.68
N PHE A 70 -43.09 24.56 1.11
CA PHE A 70 -42.83 26.01 1.09
C PHE A 70 -42.55 26.58 -0.32
N LYS A 71 -42.83 27.88 -0.54
CA LYS A 71 -42.52 28.54 -1.82
C LYS A 71 -41.01 28.78 -1.96
N ALA A 72 -40.42 28.20 -2.99
CA ALA A 72 -39.02 28.40 -3.36
C ALA A 72 -38.67 29.87 -3.68
N THR A 73 -39.60 30.61 -4.31
CA THR A 73 -39.41 32.03 -4.67
C THR A 73 -39.15 32.89 -3.44
N THR A 74 -39.87 32.67 -2.34
CA THR A 74 -39.71 33.49 -1.11
C THR A 74 -38.34 33.38 -0.45
N LEU A 75 -37.56 32.33 -0.74
CA LEU A 75 -36.13 32.26 -0.39
C LEU A 75 -35.25 32.99 -1.41
N GLN A 76 -35.55 32.90 -2.72
CA GLN A 76 -34.89 33.73 -3.74
C GLN A 76 -35.07 35.23 -3.43
N ASP A 77 -36.31 35.69 -3.26
CA ASP A 77 -36.68 37.08 -2.91
C ASP A 77 -36.02 37.57 -1.60
N ALA A 78 -35.60 36.65 -0.72
CA ALA A 78 -34.90 36.97 0.53
C ALA A 78 -33.40 37.11 0.32
N VAL A 79 -32.78 36.20 -0.43
CA VAL A 79 -31.34 36.26 -0.73
C VAL A 79 -31.02 37.39 -1.71
N GLU A 80 -31.82 37.61 -2.75
CA GLU A 80 -31.67 38.74 -3.67
C GLU A 80 -31.73 40.08 -2.93
N LYS A 81 -32.70 40.24 -2.00
CA LYS A 81 -32.79 41.43 -1.15
C LYS A 81 -31.52 41.64 -0.32
N ILE A 82 -31.01 40.60 0.35
CA ILE A 82 -29.80 40.67 1.18
C ILE A 82 -28.55 41.03 0.35
N VAL A 83 -28.44 40.50 -0.86
CA VAL A 83 -27.32 40.80 -1.78
C VAL A 83 -27.36 42.26 -2.23
N ALA A 84 -28.55 42.79 -2.53
CA ALA A 84 -28.75 44.19 -2.85
C ALA A 84 -28.44 45.12 -1.65
N GLU A 85 -28.97 44.83 -0.46
CA GLU A 85 -28.71 45.61 0.77
C GLU A 85 -27.23 45.62 1.19
N ARG A 86 -26.45 44.62 0.76
CA ARG A 86 -25.01 44.55 1.04
C ARG A 86 -24.13 45.20 -0.04
N SER A 87 -24.66 45.54 -1.21
CA SER A 87 -23.93 46.23 -2.29
C SER A 87 -22.62 45.55 -2.72
N ARG A 88 -22.56 44.21 -2.73
CA ARG A 88 -21.36 43.42 -3.08
C ARG A 88 -21.43 42.67 -4.41
N GLY A 89 -22.37 43.03 -5.29
CA GLY A 89 -22.58 42.45 -6.61
C GLY A 89 -23.25 41.06 -6.59
N ASP A 90 -24.07 40.78 -7.61
CA ASP A 90 -24.96 39.61 -7.68
C ASP A 90 -24.26 38.26 -7.85
N LEU A 91 -23.06 38.24 -8.43
CA LEU A 91 -22.35 37.01 -8.81
C LEU A 91 -21.80 36.29 -7.57
N LEU A 92 -21.89 34.96 -7.58
CA LEU A 92 -21.34 34.13 -6.52
C LEU A 92 -19.82 34.29 -6.40
N LYS A 93 -19.12 34.31 -7.54
CA LYS A 93 -17.68 34.57 -7.61
C LYS A 93 -17.39 36.03 -7.25
N ASP A 94 -16.64 36.26 -6.17
CA ASP A 94 -16.09 37.59 -5.83
C ASP A 94 -14.76 37.77 -6.61
N PRO A 95 -14.65 38.74 -7.53
CA PRO A 95 -13.44 38.95 -8.33
C PRO A 95 -12.21 39.36 -7.49
N GLN A 96 -12.42 39.74 -6.23
CA GLN A 96 -11.35 40.11 -5.29
C GLN A 96 -10.99 38.96 -4.32
N ALA A 97 -11.63 37.78 -4.45
CA ALA A 97 -11.40 36.64 -3.57
C ALA A 97 -9.99 36.02 -3.69
N ALA A 98 -9.32 36.17 -4.83
CA ALA A 98 -7.95 35.66 -5.02
C ALA A 98 -6.97 36.23 -3.98
N GLN A 99 -7.04 37.54 -3.74
CA GLN A 99 -6.12 38.31 -2.90
C GLN A 99 -6.44 38.25 -1.39
N ARG A 100 -7.46 37.50 -0.96
CA ARG A 100 -8.02 37.59 0.41
C ARG A 100 -8.36 36.24 1.05
N LYS A 101 -8.52 36.29 2.36
CA LYS A 101 -9.18 35.25 3.19
C LYS A 101 -10.71 35.24 2.97
N GLY A 102 -11.41 34.34 3.64
CA GLY A 102 -12.87 34.26 3.59
C GLY A 102 -13.45 33.66 2.32
N LYS A 103 -12.66 32.88 1.56
CA LYS A 103 -13.16 32.08 0.44
C LYS A 103 -14.25 31.14 0.95
N ALA A 104 -15.35 30.97 0.21
CA ALA A 104 -16.42 30.05 0.61
C ALA A 104 -16.90 29.18 -0.55
N PHE A 105 -17.48 28.03 -0.23
CA PHE A 105 -18.28 27.25 -1.16
C PHE A 105 -19.49 26.63 -0.47
N VAL A 106 -20.52 26.28 -1.25
CA VAL A 106 -21.69 25.55 -0.76
C VAL A 106 -21.93 24.26 -1.55
N CYS A 107 -22.39 23.22 -0.86
CA CYS A 107 -22.62 21.90 -1.43
C CYS A 107 -24.09 21.74 -1.88
N ALA A 108 -24.29 21.21 -3.08
CA ALA A 108 -25.58 20.70 -3.55
C ALA A 108 -25.35 19.41 -4.36
N VAL A 109 -26.39 18.63 -4.60
CA VAL A 109 -26.31 17.34 -5.31
C VAL A 109 -27.13 17.41 -6.60
N ASP A 110 -26.65 16.81 -7.68
CA ASP A 110 -27.43 16.69 -8.93
C ASP A 110 -28.53 15.64 -8.74
N ALA A 111 -29.78 16.00 -9.03
CA ALA A 111 -30.94 15.12 -8.90
C ALA A 111 -30.88 13.88 -9.82
N LYS A 112 -29.96 13.84 -10.80
CA LYS A 112 -29.68 12.68 -11.65
C LYS A 112 -28.47 11.84 -11.22
N GLY A 113 -27.66 12.32 -10.28
CA GLY A 113 -26.41 11.69 -9.84
C GLY A 113 -26.18 11.98 -8.36
N LEU A 114 -26.82 11.17 -7.51
CA LEU A 114 -26.88 11.39 -6.06
C LEU A 114 -25.52 11.23 -5.35
N ASP A 115 -24.56 10.62 -6.02
CA ASP A 115 -23.16 10.43 -5.66
C ASP A 115 -22.29 11.69 -5.89
N VAL A 116 -22.67 12.57 -6.82
CA VAL A 116 -21.84 13.73 -7.23
C VAL A 116 -22.26 15.02 -6.53
N VAL A 117 -21.41 15.47 -5.59
CA VAL A 117 -21.57 16.74 -4.87
C VAL A 117 -20.98 17.91 -5.67
N GLN A 118 -21.85 18.79 -6.19
CA GLN A 118 -21.49 20.02 -6.87
C GLN A 118 -21.06 21.10 -5.86
N LEU A 119 -19.86 21.68 -6.05
CA LEU A 119 -19.32 22.73 -5.19
C LEU A 119 -19.50 24.12 -5.83
N PHE A 120 -20.43 24.91 -5.29
CA PHE A 120 -20.69 26.29 -5.71
C PHE A 120 -19.71 27.24 -5.02
N ARG A 121 -18.60 27.58 -5.69
CA ARG A 121 -17.48 28.37 -5.14
C ARG A 121 -17.64 29.89 -5.31
N THR A 122 -17.21 30.65 -4.32
CA THR A 122 -17.19 32.13 -4.35
C THR A 122 -15.90 32.72 -4.94
N TYR A 123 -15.09 31.90 -5.60
CA TYR A 123 -13.75 32.21 -6.07
C TYR A 123 -13.45 31.38 -7.33
N GLU A 124 -12.38 31.72 -8.05
CA GLU A 124 -11.92 30.98 -9.21
C GLU A 124 -10.82 29.97 -8.84
N THR A 125 -10.80 28.85 -9.57
CA THR A 125 -9.81 27.77 -9.45
C THR A 125 -9.28 27.41 -10.83
N PRO A 126 -7.95 27.27 -11.01
CA PRO A 126 -7.37 26.80 -12.27
C PRO A 126 -7.93 25.43 -12.68
N ASN A 127 -8.12 25.22 -13.98
CA ASN A 127 -8.52 23.94 -14.59
C ASN A 127 -9.82 23.33 -14.04
N SER A 128 -10.77 24.13 -13.56
CA SER A 128 -12.07 23.64 -13.07
C SER A 128 -13.07 23.38 -14.20
N GLU A 129 -13.78 22.25 -14.11
CA GLU A 129 -14.92 21.91 -15.00
C GLU A 129 -16.10 22.89 -14.83
N ASP A 130 -16.14 23.60 -13.69
CA ASP A 130 -17.15 24.60 -13.31
C ASP A 130 -17.04 25.95 -14.07
N THR A 131 -16.46 25.95 -15.27
CA THR A 131 -16.46 27.12 -16.17
C THR A 131 -17.88 27.59 -16.50
N TRP A 132 -18.82 26.65 -16.67
CA TRP A 132 -20.24 26.94 -16.89
C TRP A 132 -20.92 27.67 -15.72
N LEU A 133 -20.38 27.57 -14.49
CA LEU A 133 -20.87 28.30 -13.31
C LEU A 133 -20.22 29.69 -13.12
N LYS A 134 -19.47 30.21 -14.12
CA LYS A 134 -18.84 31.55 -14.04
C LYS A 134 -19.85 32.65 -13.68
N ASP A 135 -21.00 32.64 -14.32
CA ASP A 135 -22.05 33.66 -14.16
C ASP A 135 -23.16 33.19 -13.20
N CYS A 136 -22.86 32.30 -12.26
CA CYS A 136 -23.79 31.89 -11.19
C CYS A 136 -24.04 33.05 -10.23
N LYS A 137 -25.30 33.34 -9.90
CA LYS A 137 -25.69 34.32 -8.88
C LYS A 137 -25.62 33.73 -7.47
N VAL A 138 -25.48 34.60 -6.47
CA VAL A 138 -25.49 34.20 -5.04
C VAL A 138 -26.78 33.48 -4.66
N TRP A 139 -27.93 33.91 -5.19
CA TRP A 139 -29.21 33.27 -4.89
C TRP A 139 -29.37 31.88 -5.53
N GLU A 140 -28.79 31.64 -6.72
CA GLU A 140 -28.86 30.32 -7.38
C GLU A 140 -28.16 29.26 -6.53
N ALA A 141 -26.95 29.57 -6.03
CA ALA A 141 -26.21 28.71 -5.12
C ALA A 141 -26.92 28.53 -3.76
N ALA A 142 -27.47 29.61 -3.19
CA ALA A 142 -28.25 29.55 -1.96
C ALA A 142 -29.52 28.68 -2.13
N ARG A 143 -30.20 28.76 -3.29
CA ARG A 143 -31.35 27.92 -3.64
C ARG A 143 -30.98 26.46 -3.90
N ALA A 144 -29.81 26.20 -4.48
CA ALA A 144 -29.31 24.84 -4.75
C ALA A 144 -28.97 24.12 -3.44
N THR A 145 -28.15 24.73 -2.58
CA THR A 145 -27.74 24.09 -1.32
C THR A 145 -28.91 23.87 -0.35
N THR A 146 -29.99 24.68 -0.42
CA THR A 146 -31.20 24.58 0.43
C THR A 146 -32.41 23.92 -0.25
N ALA A 147 -32.25 23.23 -1.38
CA ALA A 147 -33.34 22.54 -2.08
C ALA A 147 -33.76 21.24 -1.37
N ALA A 148 -34.14 21.36 -0.10
CA ALA A 148 -34.41 20.25 0.80
C ALA A 148 -35.66 19.46 0.36
N PRO A 149 -35.56 18.13 0.14
CA PRO A 149 -36.69 17.30 -0.31
C PRO A 149 -37.91 17.43 0.59
N ALA A 150 -39.10 17.42 -0.01
CA ALA A 150 -40.41 17.74 0.60
C ALA A 150 -40.57 19.17 1.19
N TYR A 151 -39.50 19.92 1.47
CA TYR A 151 -39.58 21.32 1.92
C TYR A 151 -39.63 22.30 0.74
N PHE A 152 -38.71 22.16 -0.23
CA PHE A 152 -38.60 23.04 -1.39
C PHE A 152 -38.47 22.23 -2.69
N LYS A 153 -39.02 22.77 -3.78
CA LYS A 153 -38.79 22.22 -5.12
C LYS A 153 -37.28 22.27 -5.45
N PRO A 154 -36.72 21.25 -6.14
CA PRO A 154 -35.39 21.32 -6.76
C PRO A 154 -35.23 22.57 -7.64
N VAL A 155 -33.99 23.07 -7.79
CA VAL A 155 -33.68 24.23 -8.65
C VAL A 155 -32.94 23.80 -9.90
N GLU A 156 -33.42 24.23 -11.06
CA GLU A 156 -32.78 23.96 -12.36
C GLU A 156 -31.92 25.17 -12.76
N ILE A 157 -30.63 24.95 -13.01
CA ILE A 157 -29.68 25.98 -13.45
C ILE A 157 -29.24 25.64 -14.88
N LYS A 158 -29.42 26.60 -15.80
CA LYS A 158 -29.06 26.48 -17.22
C LYS A 158 -28.03 27.52 -17.60
N ARG A 159 -27.00 27.11 -18.35
CA ARG A 159 -26.00 27.98 -19.01
C ARG A 159 -25.51 27.29 -20.28
N GLY A 160 -25.70 27.93 -21.44
CA GLY A 160 -25.39 27.32 -22.75
C GLY A 160 -26.16 26.02 -22.97
N SER A 161 -25.45 24.97 -23.37
CA SER A 161 -25.98 23.61 -23.53
C SER A 161 -26.14 22.82 -22.21
N VAL A 162 -25.63 23.34 -21.08
CA VAL A 162 -25.67 22.65 -19.79
C VAL A 162 -26.94 23.03 -19.02
N ALA A 163 -27.69 22.02 -18.61
CA ALA A 163 -28.85 22.14 -17.70
C ALA A 163 -28.77 21.06 -16.62
N LYS A 164 -28.63 21.48 -15.36
CA LYS A 164 -28.58 20.59 -14.18
C LYS A 164 -29.67 20.97 -13.18
N THR A 165 -30.20 19.98 -12.45
CA THR A 165 -31.24 20.16 -11.43
C THR A 165 -30.67 19.77 -10.08
N PHE A 166 -30.67 20.71 -9.12
CA PHE A 166 -30.03 20.53 -7.82
C PHE A 166 -31.01 20.34 -6.68
N ILE A 167 -30.62 19.46 -5.76
CA ILE A 167 -31.22 19.23 -4.45
C ILE A 167 -30.21 19.53 -3.32
N ASP A 168 -30.72 19.67 -2.09
CA ASP A 168 -29.90 19.99 -0.91
C ASP A 168 -28.72 19.02 -0.75
N GLY A 169 -27.53 19.58 -0.50
CA GLY A 169 -26.33 18.79 -0.30
C GLY A 169 -26.39 17.84 0.91
N ALA A 170 -27.31 18.04 1.86
CA ALA A 170 -27.51 17.19 3.03
C ALA A 170 -28.07 15.80 2.68
N VAL A 171 -28.42 15.56 1.40
CA VAL A 171 -28.70 14.22 0.87
C VAL A 171 -27.43 13.35 0.83
N SER A 172 -26.25 13.94 0.58
CA SER A 172 -25.00 13.19 0.34
C SER A 172 -23.74 13.76 1.02
N CYS A 173 -23.81 14.93 1.66
CA CYS A 173 -22.65 15.61 2.28
C CYS A 173 -23.11 16.58 3.40
N ASN A 174 -23.82 16.07 4.40
CA ASN A 174 -24.39 16.89 5.48
C ASN A 174 -23.30 17.49 6.42
N ASN A 175 -22.15 16.82 6.57
CA ASN A 175 -20.96 17.39 7.22
C ASN A 175 -19.86 17.69 6.17
N PRO A 176 -19.83 18.90 5.56
CA PRO A 176 -18.90 19.22 4.49
C PRO A 176 -17.45 19.41 4.95
N ALA A 177 -17.10 19.09 6.20
CA ALA A 177 -15.74 19.21 6.71
C ALA A 177 -14.73 18.39 5.89
N GLY A 178 -15.07 17.18 5.45
CA GLY A 178 -14.21 16.40 4.54
C GLY A 178 -13.96 17.11 3.20
N LYS A 179 -15.02 17.62 2.55
CA LYS A 179 -14.91 18.40 1.30
C LYS A 179 -14.16 19.72 1.48
N LEU A 180 -14.20 20.34 2.66
CA LEU A 180 -13.38 21.52 2.97
C LEU A 180 -11.88 21.19 2.95
N LEU A 181 -11.47 19.99 3.38
CA LEU A 181 -10.06 19.57 3.37
C LEU A 181 -9.58 19.17 1.97
N GLU A 182 -10.42 18.45 1.20
CA GLU A 182 -10.17 18.21 -0.23
C GLU A 182 -9.96 19.52 -1.00
N GLU A 183 -10.88 20.48 -0.83
CA GLU A 183 -10.86 21.75 -1.54
C GLU A 183 -9.72 22.65 -1.03
N ALA A 184 -9.36 22.60 0.26
CA ALA A 184 -8.14 23.23 0.76
C ALA A 184 -6.88 22.71 0.05
N GLY A 185 -6.82 21.41 -0.26
CA GLY A 185 -5.77 20.78 -1.06
C GLY A 185 -5.68 21.28 -2.51
N ARG A 186 -6.81 21.71 -3.10
CA ARG A 186 -6.86 22.31 -4.44
C ARG A 186 -6.53 23.81 -4.44
N VAL A 187 -6.92 24.52 -3.38
CA VAL A 187 -6.89 26.00 -3.30
C VAL A 187 -5.61 26.56 -2.68
N PHE A 188 -4.90 25.77 -1.87
CA PHE A 188 -3.69 26.22 -1.16
C PHE A 188 -2.47 25.32 -1.45
N ASN A 189 -1.27 25.90 -1.31
CA ASN A 189 -0.02 25.15 -1.38
C ASN A 189 0.00 24.00 -0.35
N SER A 190 0.36 22.79 -0.76
CA SER A 190 0.37 21.58 0.08
C SER A 190 1.28 21.68 1.32
N ARG A 191 2.35 22.48 1.28
CA ARG A 191 3.24 22.78 2.43
C ARG A 191 2.68 23.87 3.37
N ARG A 192 1.57 24.53 3.03
CA ARG A 192 0.94 25.55 3.89
C ARG A 192 0.51 24.92 5.22
N LYS A 193 0.99 25.44 6.35
CA LYS A 193 0.58 25.00 7.68
C LYS A 193 -0.82 25.49 8.05
N ILE A 194 -1.54 24.68 8.83
CA ILE A 194 -2.91 24.94 9.28
C ILE A 194 -2.88 25.59 10.68
N GLY A 195 -3.79 26.54 10.92
CA GLY A 195 -4.06 27.07 12.26
C GLY A 195 -5.04 26.17 13.01
N ALA A 196 -6.33 26.26 12.65
CA ALA A 196 -7.40 25.41 13.18
C ALA A 196 -8.45 25.07 12.12
N ILE A 197 -9.11 23.93 12.28
CA ILE A 197 -10.31 23.50 11.53
C ILE A 197 -11.50 23.55 12.50
N LEU A 198 -12.54 24.30 12.15
CA LEU A 198 -13.74 24.48 12.97
C LEU A 198 -14.94 23.82 12.30
N SER A 199 -15.58 22.87 12.98
CA SER A 199 -16.83 22.24 12.56
C SER A 199 -17.96 22.62 13.52
N ILE A 200 -19.09 23.06 12.97
CA ILE A 200 -20.29 23.44 13.73
C ILE A 200 -21.46 22.59 13.21
N GLY A 201 -22.13 21.87 14.11
CA GLY A 201 -23.28 21.02 13.81
C GLY A 201 -24.61 21.59 14.34
N THR A 202 -25.72 21.14 13.76
CA THR A 202 -27.09 21.55 14.11
C THR A 202 -27.69 20.79 15.30
N GLY A 203 -26.91 19.93 15.95
CA GLY A 203 -27.29 19.13 17.11
C GLY A 203 -27.62 17.67 16.80
N THR A 204 -27.51 16.83 17.83
CA THR A 204 -27.75 15.37 17.74
C THR A 204 -29.18 14.99 18.17
N LYS A 205 -29.59 13.75 17.87
CA LYS A 205 -30.84 13.13 18.36
C LYS A 205 -30.51 12.00 19.36
N PRO A 206 -31.33 11.79 20.42
CA PRO A 206 -31.18 10.67 21.35
C PRO A 206 -31.57 9.33 20.70
N LYS A 207 -31.11 8.22 21.28
CA LYS A 207 -31.06 6.91 20.62
C LYS A 207 -32.38 6.12 20.51
N ASN A 208 -33.44 6.47 21.25
CA ASN A 208 -34.62 5.60 21.39
C ASN A 208 -35.92 6.27 20.91
N MET A 209 -36.48 5.81 19.79
CA MET A 209 -37.93 5.55 19.60
C MET A 209 -38.20 4.84 18.26
N PRO A 210 -39.29 4.06 18.14
CA PRO A 210 -39.61 3.27 16.94
C PRO A 210 -40.18 4.12 15.79
N THR A 211 -40.44 3.50 14.65
CA THR A 211 -41.17 4.10 13.53
C THR A 211 -42.17 3.11 12.95
N ASP A 212 -43.43 3.56 12.85
CA ASP A 212 -44.61 2.78 12.50
C ASP A 212 -44.73 2.47 10.99
N GLU A 213 -45.59 1.52 10.65
CA GLU A 213 -45.69 0.91 9.32
C GLU A 213 -46.68 1.65 8.38
N GLY A 214 -46.81 1.18 7.14
CA GLY A 214 -47.75 1.73 6.15
C GLY A 214 -47.18 1.76 4.74
N SER A 215 -47.86 1.09 3.81
CA SER A 215 -47.40 0.74 2.48
C SER A 215 -47.97 1.64 1.36
N GLY A 216 -47.37 1.57 0.17
CA GLY A 216 -47.91 2.15 -1.08
C GLY A 216 -47.36 3.53 -1.47
N LYS A 217 -46.76 3.60 -2.67
CA LYS A 217 -46.34 4.77 -3.51
C LYS A 217 -45.57 5.95 -2.90
N LEU A 218 -45.50 6.09 -1.58
CA LEU A 218 -44.68 7.06 -0.84
C LEU A 218 -43.18 6.69 -0.85
N GLY A 219 -42.77 5.71 -1.69
CA GLY A 219 -41.47 5.04 -1.64
C GLY A 219 -40.27 5.99 -1.73
N TYR A 220 -40.18 6.81 -2.77
CA TYR A 220 -39.08 7.77 -2.94
C TYR A 220 -38.99 8.77 -1.77
N ALA A 221 -40.14 9.29 -1.32
CA ALA A 221 -40.18 10.21 -0.18
C ALA A 221 -39.79 9.53 1.15
N LYS A 222 -40.28 8.31 1.43
CA LYS A 222 -39.88 7.52 2.61
C LYS A 222 -38.40 7.10 2.54
N ALA A 223 -37.89 6.70 1.39
CA ALA A 223 -36.48 6.34 1.19
C ALA A 223 -35.56 7.54 1.44
N LEU A 224 -35.88 8.70 0.86
CA LEU A 224 -35.11 9.93 1.02
C LEU A 224 -35.21 10.47 2.47
N PHE A 225 -36.35 10.33 3.13
CA PHE A 225 -36.51 10.64 4.56
C PHE A 225 -35.76 9.63 5.47
N LYS A 226 -35.66 8.36 5.09
CA LYS A 226 -34.85 7.32 5.77
C LYS A 226 -33.35 7.58 5.57
N MET A 227 -32.91 8.02 4.39
CA MET A 227 -31.57 8.57 4.15
C MET A 227 -31.28 9.77 5.05
N LEU A 228 -32.17 10.76 5.11
CA LEU A 228 -32.01 11.92 5.99
C LEU A 228 -32.05 11.56 7.49
N LYS A 229 -32.72 10.46 7.88
CA LYS A 229 -32.63 9.88 9.23
C LYS A 229 -31.25 9.24 9.49
N ASN A 230 -30.69 8.55 8.50
CA ASN A 230 -29.36 7.93 8.57
C ASN A 230 -28.20 8.95 8.48
N GLN A 231 -28.37 10.06 7.76
CA GLN A 231 -27.41 11.18 7.64
C GLN A 231 -27.04 11.81 9.00
N ALA A 232 -27.86 11.63 10.05
CA ALA A 232 -27.47 12.00 11.41
C ALA A 232 -26.26 11.20 11.91
N VAL A 233 -26.11 9.94 11.48
CA VAL A 233 -24.94 9.09 11.76
C VAL A 233 -23.72 9.56 10.96
N ASP A 234 -23.90 9.91 9.67
CA ASP A 234 -22.81 10.45 8.82
C ASP A 234 -22.16 11.70 9.44
N THR A 235 -22.96 12.65 9.93
CA THR A 235 -22.39 13.88 10.51
C THR A 235 -21.47 13.65 11.70
N GLU A 236 -21.67 12.57 12.45
CA GLU A 236 -20.80 12.14 13.54
C GLU A 236 -19.71 11.14 13.09
N HIS A 237 -19.95 10.32 12.06
CA HIS A 237 -18.91 9.51 11.42
C HIS A 237 -17.79 10.40 10.84
N VAL A 238 -18.13 11.44 10.08
CA VAL A 238 -17.16 12.44 9.60
C VAL A 238 -16.48 13.18 10.76
N HIS A 239 -17.19 13.46 11.86
CA HIS A 239 -16.56 14.03 13.05
C HIS A 239 -15.52 13.08 13.67
N LEU A 240 -15.88 11.81 13.87
CA LEU A 240 -15.01 10.79 14.48
C LEU A 240 -13.80 10.47 13.59
N GLY A 241 -13.97 10.38 12.27
CA GLY A 241 -12.88 10.21 11.31
C GLY A 241 -11.87 11.36 11.38
N LEU A 242 -12.35 12.62 11.43
CA LEU A 242 -11.48 13.78 11.62
C LEU A 242 -10.85 13.82 13.03
N LYS A 243 -11.59 13.47 14.08
CA LYS A 243 -11.08 13.39 15.46
C LYS A 243 -9.98 12.33 15.61
N ALA A 244 -10.09 11.21 14.88
CA ALA A 244 -9.03 10.21 14.77
C ALA A 244 -7.83 10.75 13.97
N ARG A 245 -8.05 11.35 12.79
CA ARG A 245 -7.01 11.96 11.93
C ARG A 245 -6.17 13.02 12.67
N PHE A 246 -6.81 13.83 13.53
CA PHE A 246 -6.15 14.90 14.28
C PHE A 246 -5.78 14.51 15.73
N LYS A 247 -5.89 13.22 16.13
CA LYS A 247 -5.61 12.76 17.50
C LYS A 247 -4.24 13.18 18.04
N ASN A 248 -3.22 13.23 17.17
CA ASN A 248 -1.84 13.60 17.52
C ASN A 248 -1.57 15.12 17.40
N PHE A 249 -2.56 15.91 17.01
CA PHE A 249 -2.46 17.35 16.76
C PHE A 249 -3.51 18.10 17.62
N PRO A 250 -3.31 18.20 18.95
CA PRO A 250 -4.20 18.95 19.82
C PRO A 250 -4.35 20.39 19.32
N ASN A 251 -5.55 20.94 19.49
CA ASN A 251 -5.96 22.29 19.06
C ASN A 251 -5.98 22.51 17.53
N ALA A 252 -5.79 21.47 16.70
CA ALA A 252 -5.90 21.58 15.24
C ALA A 252 -7.34 21.42 14.71
N TYR A 253 -8.22 20.73 15.45
CA TYR A 253 -9.61 20.46 15.06
C TYR A 253 -10.57 20.60 16.24
N PHE A 254 -11.64 21.38 16.04
CA PHE A 254 -12.69 21.66 17.03
C PHE A 254 -14.08 21.34 16.47
N ARG A 255 -14.98 20.81 17.31
CA ARG A 255 -16.36 20.45 16.94
C ARG A 255 -17.34 20.93 17.99
N PHE A 256 -18.17 21.91 17.64
CA PHE A 256 -19.31 22.30 18.47
C PHE A 256 -20.61 21.72 17.89
N ASN A 257 -21.32 20.91 18.68
CA ASN A 257 -22.57 20.27 18.26
C ASN A 257 -23.50 20.10 19.48
N VAL A 258 -24.68 20.72 19.46
CA VAL A 258 -25.57 20.83 20.63
C VAL A 258 -26.31 19.51 20.90
N PRO A 259 -26.09 18.81 22.03
CA PRO A 259 -26.78 17.55 22.30
C PRO A 259 -28.30 17.74 22.38
N GLY A 260 -29.06 16.91 21.65
CA GLY A 260 -30.54 17.02 21.58
C GLY A 260 -31.06 18.11 20.63
N GLY A 261 -30.23 19.06 20.18
CA GLY A 261 -30.65 20.15 19.29
C GLY A 261 -31.25 19.68 17.96
N GLY A 262 -30.85 18.50 17.49
CA GLY A 262 -31.36 17.89 16.25
C GLY A 262 -32.82 17.43 16.32
N HIS A 263 -33.51 17.60 17.45
CA HIS A 263 -34.96 17.40 17.57
C HIS A 263 -35.80 18.50 16.91
N ILE A 264 -35.27 19.71 16.77
CA ILE A 264 -36.02 20.86 16.24
C ILE A 264 -35.94 20.83 14.71
N GLY A 265 -37.09 20.67 14.05
CA GLY A 265 -37.17 20.50 12.61
C GLY A 265 -36.88 21.79 11.83
N LEU A 266 -36.53 21.66 10.54
CA LEU A 266 -36.23 22.80 9.66
C LEU A 266 -37.41 23.81 9.55
N ALA A 267 -38.65 23.35 9.75
CA ALA A 267 -39.85 24.19 9.76
C ALA A 267 -40.28 24.68 11.15
N ASP A 268 -39.65 24.23 12.23
CA ASP A 268 -40.01 24.52 13.63
C ASP A 268 -39.43 25.89 14.07
N TRP A 269 -39.55 26.91 13.22
CA TRP A 269 -38.95 28.23 13.46
C TRP A 269 -39.53 28.95 14.69
N ASP A 270 -40.74 28.58 15.11
CA ASP A 270 -41.38 29.02 16.34
C ASP A 270 -40.74 28.41 17.60
N ARG A 271 -40.07 27.25 17.47
CA ARG A 271 -39.26 26.62 18.54
C ARG A 271 -37.81 27.13 18.60
N MET A 272 -37.43 28.15 17.82
CA MET A 272 -36.07 28.71 17.86
C MET A 272 -35.66 29.27 19.24
N GLY A 273 -36.61 29.63 20.11
CA GLY A 273 -36.32 29.98 21.52
C GLY A 273 -35.80 28.78 22.34
N GLU A 274 -36.37 27.60 22.12
CA GLU A 274 -35.94 26.33 22.72
C GLU A 274 -34.51 25.98 22.26
N LEU A 275 -34.23 26.14 20.96
CA LEU A 275 -32.89 25.91 20.40
C LEU A 275 -31.85 26.89 20.97
N LYS A 276 -32.20 28.17 21.15
CA LYS A 276 -31.32 29.18 21.75
C LYS A 276 -31.01 28.83 23.21
N ALA A 277 -32.01 28.49 24.02
CA ALA A 277 -31.81 28.05 25.42
C ALA A 277 -30.96 26.76 25.54
N MET A 278 -31.17 25.77 24.66
CA MET A 278 -30.31 24.58 24.60
C MET A 278 -28.86 24.92 24.22
N THR A 279 -28.68 25.85 23.29
CA THR A 279 -27.35 26.32 22.84
C THR A 279 -26.64 27.07 23.96
N GLU A 280 -27.32 27.97 24.66
CA GLU A 280 -26.76 28.71 25.82
C GLU A 280 -26.31 27.75 26.93
N LYS A 281 -27.14 26.75 27.27
CA LYS A 281 -26.79 25.71 28.25
C LYS A 281 -25.59 24.85 27.81
N TYR A 282 -25.46 24.56 26.52
CA TYR A 282 -24.32 23.82 25.96
C TYR A 282 -23.03 24.66 26.01
N LEU A 283 -23.11 25.94 25.63
CA LEU A 283 -21.97 26.87 25.66
C LEU A 283 -21.48 27.16 27.09
N SER A 284 -22.36 27.09 28.10
CA SER A 284 -21.98 27.26 29.51
C SER A 284 -21.34 26.02 30.17
N LEU A 285 -21.17 24.90 29.45
CA LEU A 285 -20.47 23.73 30.00
C LEU A 285 -18.97 24.04 30.14
N PRO A 286 -18.29 23.69 31.25
CA PRO A 286 -16.89 24.04 31.47
C PRO A 286 -15.94 23.57 30.35
N ALA A 287 -16.10 22.33 29.88
CA ALA A 287 -15.28 21.80 28.78
C ALA A 287 -15.52 22.55 27.45
N VAL A 288 -16.77 22.90 27.14
CA VAL A 288 -17.11 23.67 25.93
C VAL A 288 -16.59 25.10 26.03
N THR A 289 -16.67 25.72 27.22
CA THR A 289 -16.04 27.01 27.50
C THR A 289 -14.52 26.95 27.28
N GLN A 290 -13.86 25.88 27.72
CA GLN A 290 -12.41 25.69 27.52
C GLN A 290 -12.05 25.54 26.04
N GLU A 291 -12.73 24.66 25.28
CA GLU A 291 -12.51 24.52 23.83
C GLU A 291 -12.71 25.85 23.06
N ILE A 292 -13.62 26.70 23.54
CA ILE A 292 -13.88 28.05 22.99
C ILE A 292 -12.74 29.04 23.30
N GLU A 293 -12.10 28.94 24.47
CA GLU A 293 -10.87 29.70 24.76
C GLU A 293 -9.71 29.23 23.87
N GLU A 294 -9.50 27.91 23.80
CA GLU A 294 -8.39 27.30 23.07
C GLU A 294 -8.40 27.65 21.57
N ILE A 295 -9.56 27.55 20.90
CA ILE A 295 -9.67 28.00 19.51
C ILE A 295 -9.50 29.52 19.38
N ALA A 296 -9.99 30.32 20.35
CA ALA A 296 -9.82 31.75 20.31
C ALA A 296 -8.35 32.18 20.49
N ASP A 297 -7.56 31.45 21.29
CA ASP A 297 -6.11 31.63 21.40
C ASP A 297 -5.37 31.23 20.12
N VAL A 298 -5.76 30.13 19.44
CA VAL A 298 -5.17 29.78 18.13
C VAL A 298 -5.46 30.86 17.08
N LEU A 299 -6.70 31.37 17.03
CA LEU A 299 -7.11 32.42 16.08
C LEU A 299 -6.44 33.77 16.35
N ALA A 300 -6.34 34.20 17.62
CA ALA A 300 -5.71 35.47 18.01
C ALA A 300 -4.17 35.43 17.86
N SER A 301 -3.53 34.35 18.34
CA SER A 301 -2.07 34.21 18.27
C SER A 301 -1.54 33.90 16.86
N LYS A 302 -2.43 33.54 15.91
CA LYS A 302 -2.12 33.22 14.50
C LYS A 302 -1.07 32.10 14.35
N LYS A 303 -0.92 31.27 15.38
CA LYS A 303 -0.01 30.12 15.40
C LYS A 303 -0.48 29.05 14.40
N THR A 304 0.47 28.28 13.88
CA THR A 304 0.19 27.12 13.02
C THR A 304 0.79 25.86 13.62
N LEU A 305 0.01 24.78 13.68
CA LEU A 305 0.27 23.65 14.58
C LEU A 305 1.08 22.52 13.90
N GLY A 306 2.10 22.91 13.12
CA GLY A 306 3.02 22.00 12.42
C GLY A 306 2.44 21.31 11.19
N ILE A 307 1.20 20.80 11.29
CA ILE A 307 0.44 20.10 10.25
C ILE A 307 0.15 20.97 9.02
N THR A 308 0.24 20.39 7.81
CA THR A 308 0.05 21.11 6.53
C THR A 308 -1.20 20.70 5.77
N VAL A 309 -1.55 21.47 4.74
CA VAL A 309 -2.62 21.16 3.77
C VAL A 309 -2.46 19.78 3.11
N ALA A 310 -1.23 19.29 2.89
CA ALA A 310 -0.98 17.92 2.42
C ALA A 310 -1.57 16.87 3.38
N HIS A 311 -1.39 17.06 4.70
CA HIS A 311 -1.78 16.08 5.73
C HIS A 311 -3.30 15.88 5.82
N ILE A 312 -4.10 16.79 5.24
CA ILE A 312 -5.55 16.81 5.36
C ILE A 312 -6.29 16.46 4.07
N ALA A 313 -5.66 16.65 2.90
CA ALA A 313 -6.32 16.57 1.59
C ALA A 313 -6.34 15.15 0.98
N CYS A 314 -6.14 14.12 1.80
CA CYS A 314 -6.08 12.70 1.40
C CYS A 314 -4.91 12.33 0.46
N LEU A 315 -3.74 12.92 0.72
CA LEU A 315 -2.53 12.12 0.75
C LEU A 315 -2.52 11.29 2.06
N THR A 316 -1.96 10.09 2.00
CA THR A 316 -1.88 9.11 3.10
C THR A 316 -0.74 9.45 4.07
N ASN A 317 -0.58 8.70 5.17
CA ASN A 317 0.65 8.80 5.98
C ASN A 317 1.88 8.32 5.19
N ASP A 318 1.67 7.40 4.25
CA ASP A 318 2.65 6.80 3.35
C ASP A 318 3.09 7.75 2.21
N ASP A 319 2.41 8.91 2.07
CA ASP A 319 2.79 10.03 1.18
C ASP A 319 3.39 11.23 1.95
N LEU A 320 3.35 11.22 3.28
CA LEU A 320 3.66 12.40 4.12
C LEU A 320 5.14 12.46 4.50
N TYR A 321 5.97 12.61 3.47
CA TYR A 321 7.39 12.79 3.66
C TYR A 321 7.73 14.05 4.47
N ILE A 322 8.62 13.91 5.45
CA ILE A 322 9.01 14.98 6.36
C ILE A 322 10.02 15.91 5.66
N ASP A 323 9.55 17.08 5.26
CA ASP A 323 10.28 18.21 4.63
C ASP A 323 11.31 18.89 5.58
N THR A 324 12.10 18.08 6.28
CA THR A 324 13.34 18.44 6.99
C THR A 324 14.50 17.49 6.66
N LYS A 325 14.22 16.36 6.01
CA LYS A 325 15.23 15.50 5.42
C LYS A 325 15.52 15.98 3.99
N THR A 326 16.67 16.62 3.81
CA THR A 326 17.35 16.57 2.53
C THR A 326 17.79 15.13 2.29
N ALA A 327 17.54 14.61 1.08
CA ALA A 327 18.13 13.36 0.64
C ALA A 327 19.65 13.49 0.75
N ARG A 328 20.26 12.77 1.69
CA ARG A 328 21.72 12.77 1.88
C ARG A 328 22.31 11.61 1.08
N PRO A 329 23.42 11.82 0.36
CA PRO A 329 24.11 10.71 -0.30
C PRO A 329 24.52 9.63 0.72
N MET A 330 24.84 8.43 0.23
CA MET A 330 25.16 7.24 1.04
C MET A 330 26.41 7.37 1.93
N GLY A 331 27.13 8.49 1.87
CA GLY A 331 28.14 8.90 2.84
C GLY A 331 28.53 10.36 2.66
N SER A 332 29.34 10.89 3.57
CA SER A 332 30.04 12.17 3.36
C SER A 332 31.31 11.95 2.51
N PRO A 333 31.82 12.97 1.80
CA PRO A 333 33.20 12.95 1.33
C PRO A 333 34.16 12.83 2.52
N SER A 334 35.34 12.22 2.31
CA SER A 334 36.36 12.11 3.36
C SER A 334 36.73 13.47 3.95
N HIS A 335 36.83 13.55 5.28
CA HIS A 335 37.34 14.74 5.97
C HIS A 335 38.79 15.08 5.57
N LYS A 336 39.53 14.10 5.04
CA LYS A 336 40.88 14.25 4.49
C LYS A 336 40.90 14.63 2.99
N PHE A 337 39.76 14.92 2.35
CA PHE A 337 39.72 15.24 0.90
C PHE A 337 40.69 16.38 0.53
N VAL A 338 41.45 16.16 -0.53
CA VAL A 338 42.46 17.07 -1.09
C VAL A 338 42.30 17.10 -2.61
N GLY A 339 42.62 18.24 -3.22
CA GLY A 339 42.80 18.32 -4.66
C GLY A 339 41.56 18.44 -5.52
N ARG A 340 41.74 18.03 -6.78
CA ARG A 340 40.69 17.85 -7.81
C ARG A 340 39.86 19.11 -8.14
N ARG A 341 40.45 20.30 -7.97
CA ARG A 341 39.80 21.58 -8.31
C ARG A 341 39.40 21.64 -9.77
N ASP A 342 40.26 21.17 -10.67
CA ASP A 342 40.02 21.02 -12.10
C ASP A 342 38.74 20.24 -12.43
N ILE A 343 38.45 19.16 -11.70
CA ILE A 343 37.25 18.34 -11.90
C ILE A 343 36.03 18.96 -11.19
N LEU A 344 36.21 19.53 -10.01
CA LEU A 344 35.12 20.14 -9.23
C LEU A 344 34.61 21.44 -9.87
N GLU A 345 35.50 22.36 -10.28
CA GLU A 345 35.14 23.60 -10.99
C GLU A 345 34.44 23.30 -12.33
N ARG A 346 34.86 22.22 -12.99
CA ARG A 346 34.23 21.71 -14.21
C ARG A 346 32.85 21.10 -13.98
N LEU A 347 32.64 20.39 -12.86
CA LEU A 347 31.32 19.91 -12.44
C LEU A 347 30.39 21.09 -12.09
N ASP A 348 30.86 22.07 -11.31
CA ASP A 348 30.12 23.28 -10.96
C ASP A 348 29.73 24.09 -12.21
N SER A 349 30.64 24.23 -13.18
CA SER A 349 30.41 24.90 -14.46
C SER A 349 29.39 24.15 -15.33
N PHE A 350 29.61 22.86 -15.60
CA PHE A 350 28.73 22.05 -16.45
C PHE A 350 27.31 21.96 -15.87
N PHE A 351 27.21 21.75 -14.56
CA PHE A 351 25.92 21.65 -13.89
C PHE A 351 25.31 23.01 -13.53
N ALA A 352 25.89 24.17 -13.82
CA ALA A 352 25.45 25.50 -13.34
C ALA A 352 23.91 25.79 -13.41
N PRO A 353 23.37 26.69 -12.56
CA PRO A 353 21.93 26.98 -12.50
C PRO A 353 21.33 27.35 -13.87
N ARG A 354 20.18 26.74 -14.22
CA ARG A 354 19.55 26.97 -15.53
C ARG A 354 18.89 28.34 -15.60
N GLY A 355 19.21 29.10 -16.65
CA GLY A 355 18.37 30.21 -17.10
C GLY A 355 17.01 29.70 -17.59
N GLY A 356 15.96 30.53 -17.49
CA GLY A 356 14.55 30.13 -17.57
C GLY A 356 14.06 29.45 -18.86
N ASN A 357 14.90 29.31 -19.90
CA ASN A 357 14.56 28.67 -21.18
C ASN A 357 15.34 27.36 -21.46
N VAL A 358 16.26 26.91 -20.58
CA VAL A 358 17.10 25.73 -20.85
C VAL A 358 16.41 24.43 -20.43
N THR A 359 15.97 23.63 -21.41
CA THR A 359 15.27 22.35 -21.18
C THR A 359 16.05 21.16 -21.76
N GLY A 360 16.57 20.30 -20.88
CA GLY A 360 17.32 19.10 -21.26
C GLY A 360 17.92 18.39 -20.04
N ARG A 361 18.07 17.07 -20.10
CA ARG A 361 18.76 16.29 -19.04
C ARG A 361 20.26 16.54 -19.13
N ARG A 362 20.93 16.82 -18.00
CA ARG A 362 22.40 16.91 -17.94
C ARG A 362 22.99 15.62 -17.38
N GLN A 363 24.09 15.19 -17.96
CA GLN A 363 24.75 13.92 -17.69
C GLN A 363 26.26 14.13 -17.73
N PHE A 364 26.99 13.63 -16.74
CA PHE A 364 28.44 13.77 -16.61
C PHE A 364 29.06 12.44 -16.18
N LEU A 365 30.22 12.09 -16.74
CA LEU A 365 30.93 10.83 -16.50
C LEU A 365 32.27 11.07 -15.80
N LEU A 366 32.42 10.49 -14.61
CA LEU A 366 33.69 10.34 -13.90
C LEU A 366 34.21 8.92 -14.17
N CYS A 367 35.18 8.76 -15.07
CA CYS A 367 35.78 7.45 -15.39
C CYS A 367 37.23 7.37 -14.89
N GLY A 368 37.78 6.17 -14.68
CA GLY A 368 39.15 5.99 -14.20
C GLY A 368 39.33 4.75 -13.30
N MET A 369 40.55 4.52 -12.81
CA MET A 369 40.89 3.29 -12.07
C MET A 369 40.17 3.15 -10.72
N GLY A 370 40.22 1.95 -10.13
CA GLY A 370 39.82 1.73 -8.74
C GLY A 370 40.72 2.52 -7.77
N GLY A 371 40.18 3.01 -6.66
CA GLY A 371 40.93 3.80 -5.67
C GLY A 371 41.26 5.25 -6.06
N ALA A 372 41.13 5.66 -7.34
CA ALA A 372 41.51 6.99 -7.83
C ALA A 372 40.66 8.18 -7.29
N GLY A 373 39.54 7.89 -6.61
CA GLY A 373 38.74 8.89 -5.88
C GLY A 373 37.42 9.33 -6.53
N LYS A 374 36.98 8.73 -7.64
CA LYS A 374 35.75 9.09 -8.37
C LYS A 374 34.52 9.33 -7.47
N THR A 375 34.16 8.31 -6.67
CA THR A 375 33.06 8.33 -5.69
C THR A 375 33.21 9.51 -4.71
N GLN A 376 34.44 9.80 -4.26
CA GLN A 376 34.72 10.91 -3.35
C GLN A 376 34.57 12.29 -4.02
N ILE A 377 34.89 12.41 -5.31
CA ILE A 377 34.66 13.64 -6.10
C ILE A 377 33.15 13.88 -6.27
N ALA A 378 32.39 12.84 -6.61
CA ALA A 378 30.93 12.91 -6.74
C ALA A 378 30.26 13.31 -5.40
N LEU A 379 30.70 12.71 -4.28
CA LEU A 379 30.27 13.09 -2.93
C LEU A 379 30.69 14.51 -2.54
N LYS A 380 31.88 14.97 -2.94
CA LYS A 380 32.35 16.32 -2.63
C LYS A 380 31.58 17.40 -3.40
N PHE A 381 31.23 17.12 -4.65
CA PHE A 381 30.33 17.96 -5.43
C PHE A 381 28.89 17.95 -4.88
N ALA A 382 28.38 16.80 -4.41
CA ALA A 382 27.09 16.73 -3.74
C ALA A 382 27.04 17.55 -2.45
N GLU A 383 28.13 17.57 -1.69
CA GLU A 383 28.28 18.41 -0.49
C GLU A 383 28.30 19.91 -0.83
N SER A 384 29.10 20.34 -1.82
CA SER A 384 29.19 21.76 -2.22
C SER A 384 27.89 22.28 -2.88
N SER A 385 27.22 21.44 -3.67
CA SER A 385 25.98 21.78 -4.36
C SER A 385 24.70 21.53 -3.54
N GLY A 386 24.82 21.05 -2.29
CA GLY A 386 23.70 20.65 -1.44
C GLY A 386 22.72 21.77 -1.02
N GLN A 387 23.07 23.05 -1.19
CA GLN A 387 22.13 24.17 -1.04
C GLN A 387 21.27 24.44 -2.29
N ARG A 388 21.59 23.78 -3.41
CA ARG A 388 21.06 24.09 -4.74
C ARG A 388 20.16 22.99 -5.29
N PHE A 389 20.52 21.72 -5.09
CA PHE A 389 19.67 20.60 -5.43
C PHE A 389 18.84 20.20 -4.21
N ASN A 390 17.52 20.46 -4.27
CA ASN A 390 16.60 20.11 -3.18
C ASN A 390 16.54 18.58 -2.92
N HIS A 391 16.93 17.78 -3.91
CA HIS A 391 17.01 16.33 -3.84
C HIS A 391 18.34 15.84 -4.45
N VAL A 392 19.10 15.04 -3.69
CA VAL A 392 20.33 14.37 -4.12
C VAL A 392 20.18 12.86 -3.87
N PHE A 393 19.97 12.11 -4.95
CA PHE A 393 19.79 10.66 -4.90
C PHE A 393 21.11 9.92 -5.16
N TRP A 394 21.29 8.79 -4.48
CA TRP A 394 22.43 7.89 -4.66
C TRP A 394 21.94 6.49 -5.02
N VAL A 395 22.50 5.90 -6.06
CA VAL A 395 22.18 4.56 -6.54
C VAL A 395 23.47 3.82 -6.84
N ASP A 396 23.63 2.64 -6.25
CA ASP A 396 24.65 1.67 -6.67
C ASP A 396 24.23 1.10 -8.03
N ALA A 397 25.08 1.30 -9.04
CA ALA A 397 24.85 0.88 -10.41
C ALA A 397 25.82 -0.24 -10.87
N GLU A 398 26.43 -0.98 -9.94
CA GLU A 398 27.24 -2.16 -10.29
C GLU A 398 26.40 -3.21 -11.04
N ASN A 399 25.11 -3.34 -10.74
CA ASN A 399 24.18 -4.19 -11.48
C ASN A 399 22.70 -3.83 -11.24
N LEU A 400 21.79 -4.46 -11.98
CA LEU A 400 20.34 -4.23 -11.85
C LEU A 400 19.78 -4.57 -10.47
N GLN A 401 20.37 -5.48 -9.69
CA GLN A 401 19.87 -5.82 -8.36
C GLN A 401 20.32 -4.79 -7.30
N THR A 402 21.58 -4.33 -7.34
CA THR A 402 22.02 -3.23 -6.47
C THR A 402 21.25 -1.95 -6.77
N ALA A 403 21.05 -1.63 -8.06
CA ALA A 403 20.24 -0.47 -8.45
C ALA A 403 18.77 -0.58 -7.99
N ARG A 404 18.14 -1.76 -8.16
CA ARG A 404 16.78 -2.02 -7.63
C ARG A 404 16.71 -1.87 -6.11
N GLN A 405 17.74 -2.32 -5.39
CA GLN A 405 17.81 -2.20 -3.94
C GLN A 405 18.00 -0.74 -3.49
N SER A 406 18.90 0.03 -4.12
CA SER A 406 19.02 1.47 -3.86
C SER A 406 17.74 2.24 -4.20
N TYR A 407 17.00 1.87 -5.25
CA TYR A 407 15.70 2.47 -5.53
C TYR A 407 14.62 2.10 -4.49
N LYS A 408 14.60 0.85 -4.00
CA LYS A 408 13.76 0.47 -2.86
C LYS A 408 14.15 1.24 -1.59
N GLU A 409 15.45 1.47 -1.36
CA GLU A 409 15.92 2.33 -0.26
C GLU A 409 15.47 3.78 -0.44
N ILE A 410 15.57 4.38 -1.64
CA ILE A 410 15.04 5.73 -1.92
C ILE A 410 13.53 5.80 -1.66
N ALA A 411 12.74 4.76 -1.99
CA ALA A 411 11.32 4.73 -1.63
C ALA A 411 11.11 4.79 -0.11
N ILE A 412 11.86 4.00 0.65
CA ILE A 412 11.77 3.96 2.12
C ILE A 412 12.25 5.27 2.75
N THR A 413 13.40 5.79 2.29
CA THR A 413 14.06 6.93 2.93
C THR A 413 13.56 8.27 2.44
N GLU A 414 12.99 8.39 1.23
CA GLU A 414 12.58 9.65 0.58
C GLU A 414 11.10 9.71 0.12
N MET A 415 10.41 8.58 -0.10
CA MET A 415 8.96 8.57 -0.36
C MET A 415 8.14 8.32 0.91
N GLY A 416 8.67 7.53 1.85
CA GLY A 416 8.08 7.30 3.19
C GLY A 416 6.99 6.23 3.23
N GLN A 417 6.77 5.51 2.13
CA GLN A 417 5.76 4.47 2.03
C GLN A 417 6.04 3.26 2.92
N LYS A 418 5.00 2.67 3.51
CA LYS A 418 5.00 1.22 3.70
C LYS A 418 5.15 0.56 2.33
N LEU A 419 6.23 -0.19 2.17
CA LEU A 419 6.40 -1.10 1.05
C LEU A 419 5.41 -2.26 1.19
N ASP A 420 4.36 -2.24 0.38
CA ASP A 420 3.78 -3.50 -0.09
C ASP A 420 4.83 -4.22 -0.96
N ASP A 421 4.73 -5.55 -1.11
CA ASP A 421 5.75 -6.33 -1.83
C ASP A 421 5.83 -5.96 -3.33
N ASP A 422 4.79 -5.32 -3.87
CA ASP A 422 4.62 -4.94 -5.28
C ASP A 422 5.27 -3.60 -5.68
N THR A 423 5.80 -2.78 -4.76
CA THR A 423 6.41 -1.48 -5.11
C THR A 423 7.60 -1.67 -6.06
N SER A 424 7.47 -1.20 -7.30
CA SER A 424 8.46 -1.41 -8.35
C SER A 424 9.53 -0.31 -8.38
N THR A 425 10.68 -0.61 -9.00
CA THR A 425 11.70 0.40 -9.29
C THR A 425 11.22 1.47 -10.27
N GLU A 426 10.28 1.12 -11.15
CA GLU A 426 9.70 2.05 -12.12
C GLU A 426 8.82 3.09 -11.43
N ASP A 427 8.12 2.74 -10.35
CA ASP A 427 7.33 3.70 -9.55
C ASP A 427 8.23 4.78 -8.90
N VAL A 428 9.37 4.37 -8.33
CA VAL A 428 10.34 5.28 -7.73
C VAL A 428 10.98 6.19 -8.80
N GLN A 429 11.29 5.63 -9.97
CA GLN A 429 11.80 6.38 -11.11
C GLN A 429 10.75 7.37 -11.66
N ASN A 430 9.48 6.98 -11.72
CA ASN A 430 8.36 7.85 -12.12
C ASN A 430 8.10 8.95 -11.08
N TRP A 431 8.27 8.66 -9.78
CA TRP A 431 8.23 9.67 -8.72
C TRP A 431 9.36 10.70 -8.89
N ILE A 432 10.62 10.27 -9.06
CA ILE A 432 11.75 11.18 -9.33
C ILE A 432 11.52 12.00 -10.62
N ALA A 433 10.94 11.40 -11.65
CA ALA A 433 10.58 12.08 -12.89
C ALA A 433 9.52 13.18 -12.71
N SER A 434 8.62 13.00 -11.73
CA SER A 434 7.52 13.94 -11.41
C SER A 434 7.97 15.18 -10.63
N LEU A 435 9.18 15.16 -10.06
CA LEU A 435 9.70 16.25 -9.22
C LEU A 435 9.79 17.56 -10.00
N ARG A 436 9.34 18.65 -9.36
CA ARG A 436 9.26 19.97 -9.99
C ARG A 436 10.59 20.73 -9.95
N ASP A 437 11.43 20.45 -8.97
CA ASP A 437 12.72 21.11 -8.77
C ASP A 437 13.86 20.44 -9.57
N GLU A 438 15.03 21.07 -9.64
CA GLU A 438 16.23 20.37 -10.11
C GLU A 438 16.67 19.33 -9.07
N TRP A 439 16.89 18.10 -9.52
CA TRP A 439 17.48 17.02 -8.72
C TRP A 439 18.84 16.59 -9.28
N LEU A 440 19.67 16.07 -8.38
CA LEU A 440 20.93 15.39 -8.69
C LEU A 440 20.75 13.88 -8.44
N LEU A 441 21.23 13.04 -9.35
CA LEU A 441 21.31 11.59 -9.20
C LEU A 441 22.76 11.15 -9.41
N ILE A 442 23.29 10.35 -8.51
CA ILE A 442 24.63 9.75 -8.64
C ILE A 442 24.47 8.24 -8.80
N LEU A 443 25.00 7.72 -9.90
CA LEU A 443 25.02 6.31 -10.28
C LEU A 443 26.46 5.79 -10.18
N ASP A 444 26.84 5.36 -8.98
CA ASP A 444 28.21 4.94 -8.66
C ASP A 444 28.47 3.50 -9.12
N ASN A 445 29.71 3.20 -9.51
CA ASN A 445 30.12 1.88 -10.04
C ASN A 445 29.36 1.43 -11.31
N SER A 446 28.80 2.36 -12.07
CA SER A 446 28.09 2.12 -13.34
C SER A 446 28.88 1.23 -14.31
N ILE A 447 28.34 0.06 -14.66
CA ILE A 447 28.88 -0.84 -15.69
C ILE A 447 28.12 -0.71 -17.03
N THR A 448 28.65 -1.30 -18.09
CA THR A 448 28.15 -1.15 -19.47
C THR A 448 26.78 -1.77 -19.77
N ALA A 449 26.12 -2.45 -18.81
CA ALA A 449 24.92 -3.25 -19.07
C ALA A 449 23.67 -2.71 -18.34
N ASN A 450 22.60 -2.48 -19.11
CA ASN A 450 21.24 -2.14 -18.65
C ASN A 450 21.03 -0.76 -18.00
N LEU A 451 21.98 0.19 -18.12
CA LEU A 451 21.87 1.49 -17.45
C LEU A 451 20.64 2.33 -17.84
N GLU A 452 20.07 2.12 -19.04
CA GLU A 452 18.79 2.73 -19.44
C GLU A 452 17.65 2.45 -18.45
N ARG A 453 17.67 1.26 -17.81
CA ARG A 453 16.66 0.81 -16.83
C ARG A 453 16.95 1.28 -15.40
N THR A 454 18.09 1.94 -15.17
CA THR A 454 18.49 2.48 -13.86
C THR A 454 18.46 4.01 -13.83
N VAL A 455 17.89 4.67 -14.86
CA VAL A 455 17.81 6.13 -14.95
C VAL A 455 16.34 6.57 -15.02
N PRO A 456 15.87 7.47 -14.14
CA PRO A 456 14.51 8.00 -14.17
C PRO A 456 14.14 8.65 -15.50
N VAL A 457 12.86 8.66 -15.88
CA VAL A 457 12.39 9.40 -17.06
C VAL A 457 12.38 10.92 -16.84
N GLY A 458 12.29 11.72 -17.90
CA GLY A 458 12.15 13.19 -17.81
C GLY A 458 13.45 14.03 -17.81
N ASN A 459 13.28 15.35 -17.95
CA ASN A 459 14.33 16.29 -18.43
C ASN A 459 14.83 17.33 -17.39
N ARG A 460 14.38 17.26 -16.12
CA ARG A 460 14.85 18.14 -15.04
C ARG A 460 16.09 17.61 -14.30
N GLY A 461 16.41 16.33 -14.49
CA GLY A 461 17.53 15.68 -13.85
C GLY A 461 18.90 16.17 -14.28
N ASN A 462 19.83 16.09 -13.33
CA ASN A 462 21.26 16.26 -13.47
C ASN A 462 21.90 14.96 -12.94
N ILE A 463 22.75 14.29 -13.72
CA ILE A 463 23.20 12.92 -13.41
C ILE A 463 24.73 12.82 -13.45
N ILE A 464 25.33 12.25 -12.42
CA ILE A 464 26.75 11.87 -12.38
C ILE A 464 26.85 10.35 -12.42
N TYR A 465 27.58 9.84 -13.40
CA TYR A 465 28.00 8.44 -13.46
C TYR A 465 29.43 8.32 -12.92
N THR A 466 29.73 7.29 -12.14
CA THR A 466 31.11 6.88 -11.88
C THR A 466 31.37 5.50 -12.44
N SER A 467 32.53 5.28 -13.09
CA SER A 467 32.85 3.98 -13.69
C SER A 467 34.35 3.65 -13.71
N ARG A 468 34.66 2.37 -13.90
CA ARG A 468 35.99 1.88 -14.25
C ARG A 468 36.20 1.83 -15.76
N ASP A 469 35.14 1.77 -16.56
CA ASP A 469 35.24 1.83 -18.02
C ASP A 469 35.45 3.29 -18.47
N GLN A 470 36.49 3.51 -19.27
CA GLN A 470 36.80 4.81 -19.89
C GLN A 470 36.02 5.03 -21.20
N LYS A 471 35.32 4.02 -21.71
CA LYS A 471 34.46 4.06 -22.90
C LYS A 471 32.97 3.90 -22.55
N LEU A 472 32.58 4.18 -21.31
CA LEU A 472 31.19 4.01 -20.86
C LEU A 472 30.22 4.91 -21.66
N ASP A 473 30.67 6.07 -22.12
CA ASP A 473 29.95 6.93 -23.07
C ASP A 473 29.60 6.20 -24.38
N GLN A 474 30.62 5.61 -25.02
CA GLN A 474 30.51 4.90 -26.29
C GLN A 474 29.68 3.61 -26.17
N SER A 475 29.86 2.87 -25.07
CA SER A 475 29.22 1.56 -24.85
C SER A 475 27.78 1.67 -24.36
N LEU A 476 27.38 2.78 -23.72
CA LEU A 476 25.98 3.07 -23.39
C LEU A 476 25.21 3.82 -24.50
N GLY A 477 25.86 4.15 -25.62
CA GLY A 477 25.26 5.01 -26.66
C GLY A 477 24.99 6.45 -26.21
N LEU A 478 25.50 6.84 -25.03
CA LEU A 478 25.36 8.19 -24.49
C LEU A 478 26.31 9.11 -25.25
N THR A 479 25.78 9.87 -26.20
CA THR A 479 26.52 10.91 -26.92
C THR A 479 26.80 12.10 -25.98
N LEU A 480 27.69 11.90 -25.02
CA LEU A 480 28.16 12.93 -24.10
C LEU A 480 29.16 13.84 -24.83
N PRO A 481 29.07 15.16 -24.69
CA PRO A 481 30.07 16.06 -25.26
C PRO A 481 31.37 16.00 -24.44
N PRO A 482 32.55 16.35 -25.00
CA PRO A 482 33.83 16.18 -24.32
C PRO A 482 33.92 16.83 -22.94
N GLU A 483 33.29 18.00 -22.76
CA GLU A 483 33.22 18.71 -21.48
C GLU A 483 32.46 17.96 -20.39
N ALA A 484 31.63 16.96 -20.74
CA ALA A 484 30.90 16.10 -19.81
C ALA A 484 31.66 14.84 -19.35
N VAL A 485 32.86 14.54 -19.88
CA VAL A 485 33.62 13.33 -19.55
C VAL A 485 34.97 13.68 -18.92
N ALA A 486 35.16 13.36 -17.63
CA ALA A 486 36.41 13.59 -16.91
C ALA A 486 37.07 12.27 -16.49
N VAL A 487 38.35 12.12 -16.84
CA VAL A 487 39.19 10.98 -16.46
C VAL A 487 39.87 11.29 -15.12
N VAL A 488 39.50 10.54 -14.09
CA VAL A 488 40.10 10.62 -12.75
C VAL A 488 41.35 9.74 -12.72
N ASN A 489 42.50 10.38 -12.93
CA ASN A 489 43.83 9.78 -12.84
C ASN A 489 44.29 9.62 -11.38
N ASP A 490 45.56 9.28 -11.15
CA ASP A 490 46.20 9.34 -9.83
C ASP A 490 46.22 10.80 -9.29
N LEU A 491 46.59 11.06 -8.02
CA LEU A 491 46.76 12.45 -7.55
C LEU A 491 47.99 13.09 -8.20
N ASP A 492 48.07 14.42 -8.23
CA ASP A 492 49.37 15.07 -8.40
C ASP A 492 50.20 14.95 -7.11
N LEU A 493 51.50 15.21 -7.22
CA LEU A 493 52.47 14.98 -6.15
C LEU A 493 52.25 15.92 -4.95
N GLU A 494 51.82 17.16 -5.17
CA GLU A 494 51.56 18.14 -4.10
C GLU A 494 50.27 17.80 -3.35
N ASP A 495 49.22 17.40 -4.06
CA ASP A 495 47.98 16.89 -3.47
C ASP A 495 48.24 15.57 -2.70
N ALA A 496 49.09 14.68 -3.21
CA ALA A 496 49.48 13.45 -2.54
C ALA A 496 50.31 13.70 -1.27
N ILE A 497 51.32 14.57 -1.32
CA ILE A 497 52.09 15.01 -0.14
C ILE A 497 51.17 15.68 0.88
N THR A 498 50.28 16.57 0.43
CA THR A 498 49.31 17.27 1.30
C THR A 498 48.31 16.29 1.94
N LEU A 499 47.88 15.26 1.22
CA LEU A 499 47.05 14.17 1.77
C LEU A 499 47.82 13.33 2.80
N LEU A 500 49.09 12.97 2.52
CA LEU A 500 49.92 12.20 3.45
C LEU A 500 50.09 12.94 4.79
N LEU A 501 50.48 14.22 4.73
CA LEU A 501 50.71 15.04 5.91
C LEU A 501 49.40 15.28 6.68
N LYS A 502 48.26 15.49 6.01
CA LYS A 502 46.95 15.55 6.67
C LYS A 502 46.55 14.23 7.34
N ALA A 503 46.74 13.10 6.66
CA ALA A 503 46.41 11.77 7.19
C ALA A 503 47.31 11.39 8.38
N ALA A 504 48.58 11.85 8.38
CA ALA A 504 49.52 11.75 9.49
C ALA A 504 49.26 12.75 10.64
N ASN A 505 48.26 13.64 10.52
CA ASN A 505 48.00 14.74 11.44
C ASN A 505 49.22 15.67 11.66
N LEU A 506 50.01 15.87 10.59
CA LEU A 506 51.22 16.68 10.54
C LEU A 506 50.96 18.04 9.88
N VAL A 507 51.89 18.97 10.10
CA VAL A 507 51.81 20.34 9.60
C VAL A 507 52.10 20.38 8.09
N ALA A 508 51.03 20.31 7.28
CA ALA A 508 51.09 20.17 5.81
C ALA A 508 51.79 21.31 5.03
N TYR A 509 52.13 22.43 5.71
CA TYR A 509 52.92 23.55 5.16
C TYR A 509 54.38 23.55 5.62
N SER A 510 54.84 22.52 6.33
CA SER A 510 56.25 22.37 6.72
C SER A 510 57.07 21.82 5.55
N GLU A 511 57.92 22.66 4.97
CA GLU A 511 58.77 22.34 3.82
C GLU A 511 59.65 21.09 4.04
N HIS A 512 60.21 20.95 5.25
CA HIS A 512 61.00 19.77 5.63
C HIS A 512 60.17 18.48 5.62
N LEU A 513 58.93 18.51 6.12
CA LEU A 513 58.06 17.34 6.12
C LEU A 513 57.51 17.02 4.72
N ARG A 514 57.41 18.03 3.83
CA ARG A 514 57.07 17.82 2.42
C ARG A 514 58.19 17.06 1.69
N GLN A 515 59.45 17.43 1.94
CA GLN A 515 60.62 16.74 1.39
C GLN A 515 60.76 15.29 1.91
N GLU A 516 60.36 15.00 3.15
CA GLU A 516 60.28 13.62 3.64
C GLU A 516 59.07 12.84 3.08
N ALA A 517 57.96 13.52 2.78
CA ALA A 517 56.74 12.94 2.23
C ALA A 517 56.85 12.58 0.74
N GLU A 518 57.65 13.30 -0.05
CA GLU A 518 57.80 13.11 -1.49
C GLU A 518 58.19 11.66 -1.89
N PRO A 519 59.20 11.01 -1.28
CA PRO A 519 59.53 9.61 -1.58
C PRO A 519 58.39 8.63 -1.29
N VAL A 520 57.64 8.83 -0.20
CA VAL A 520 56.48 8.00 0.17
C VAL A 520 55.36 8.18 -0.85
N ALA A 521 55.04 9.43 -1.22
CA ALA A 521 54.03 9.74 -2.21
C ALA A 521 54.37 9.15 -3.60
N THR A 522 55.65 9.20 -3.97
CA THR A 522 56.19 8.66 -5.22
C THR A 522 56.13 7.13 -5.27
N GLU A 523 56.59 6.43 -4.23
CA GLU A 523 56.60 4.95 -4.23
C GLU A 523 55.20 4.32 -4.14
N LEU A 524 54.24 5.04 -3.55
CA LEU A 524 52.81 4.71 -3.53
C LEU A 524 52.08 5.18 -4.81
N GLY A 525 52.80 5.75 -5.79
CA GLY A 525 52.28 6.13 -7.09
C GLY A 525 51.20 7.21 -7.04
N CYS A 526 51.19 8.06 -6.00
CA CYS A 526 50.17 9.08 -5.75
C CYS A 526 48.72 8.54 -5.70
N LEU A 527 48.56 7.24 -5.37
CA LEU A 527 47.24 6.61 -5.22
C LEU A 527 46.58 7.04 -3.91
N ALA A 528 45.59 7.93 -3.99
CA ALA A 528 44.91 8.55 -2.85
C ALA A 528 44.59 7.59 -1.67
N LEU A 529 44.10 6.38 -1.98
CA LEU A 529 43.84 5.35 -0.96
C LEU A 529 45.10 4.94 -0.17
N ALA A 530 46.20 4.64 -0.86
CA ALA A 530 47.44 4.17 -0.23
C ALA A 530 48.14 5.28 0.56
N ILE A 531 48.09 6.51 0.05
CA ILE A 531 48.54 7.73 0.75
C ILE A 531 47.78 7.90 2.08
N ASP A 532 46.46 7.68 2.07
CA ASP A 532 45.61 7.77 3.26
C ASP A 532 45.98 6.70 4.31
N GLN A 533 46.22 5.44 3.88
CA GLN A 533 46.72 4.37 4.76
C GLN A 533 48.08 4.74 5.38
N ALA A 534 49.01 5.21 4.55
CA ALA A 534 50.37 5.55 4.97
C ALA A 534 50.39 6.63 6.04
N GLY A 535 49.66 7.73 5.83
CA GLY A 535 49.54 8.79 6.82
C GLY A 535 48.84 8.31 8.10
N SER A 536 47.73 7.57 7.98
CA SER A 536 47.05 6.98 9.14
C SER A 536 47.96 6.06 9.96
N TYR A 537 48.81 5.25 9.33
CA TYR A 537 49.80 4.43 10.03
C TYR A 537 50.84 5.29 10.76
N ILE A 538 51.42 6.30 10.08
CA ILE A 538 52.41 7.22 10.67
C ILE A 538 51.86 7.87 11.93
N PHE A 539 50.61 8.36 11.89
CA PHE A 539 49.92 8.92 13.05
C PHE A 539 49.73 7.88 14.17
N MET A 540 49.21 6.69 13.84
CA MET A 540 48.85 5.67 14.82
C MET A 540 50.04 4.98 15.49
N GLN A 541 51.17 4.85 14.80
CA GLN A 541 52.41 4.30 15.37
C GLN A 541 53.36 5.36 15.90
N ARG A 542 53.08 6.65 15.65
CA ARG A 542 53.90 7.80 16.09
C ARG A 542 55.35 7.74 15.61
N CYS A 543 55.59 7.11 14.46
CA CYS A 543 56.90 7.04 13.82
C CYS A 543 57.15 8.23 12.89
N SER A 544 58.38 8.41 12.41
CA SER A 544 58.68 9.40 11.38
C SER A 544 58.26 8.92 9.99
N ILE A 545 58.20 9.86 9.03
CA ILE A 545 57.91 9.54 7.62
C ILE A 545 59.02 8.65 7.03
N ALA A 546 60.27 8.86 7.48
CA ALA A 546 61.42 8.04 7.10
C ALA A 546 61.33 6.60 7.63
N ASP A 547 60.93 6.41 8.89
CA ASP A 547 60.73 5.07 9.48
C ASP A 547 59.66 4.29 8.71
N TYR A 548 58.53 4.96 8.39
CA TYR A 548 57.47 4.36 7.60
C TYR A 548 57.96 3.94 6.21
N LEU A 549 58.74 4.78 5.52
CA LEU A 549 59.30 4.47 4.21
C LEU A 549 60.19 3.22 4.24
N GLN A 550 60.96 3.01 5.31
CA GLN A 550 61.75 1.79 5.49
C GLN A 550 60.83 0.56 5.69
N VAL A 551 59.90 0.61 6.64
CA VAL A 551 58.95 -0.49 6.92
C VAL A 551 58.13 -0.85 5.67
N PHE A 552 57.74 0.16 4.89
CA PHE A 552 57.05 -0.02 3.61
C PHE A 552 57.89 -0.77 2.58
N ARG A 553 59.14 -0.36 2.35
CA ARG A 553 60.06 -1.01 1.40
C ARG A 553 60.34 -2.46 1.81
N GLU A 554 60.56 -2.71 3.09
CA GLU A 554 60.80 -4.05 3.64
C GLU A 554 59.58 -4.95 3.43
N ARG A 555 58.37 -4.52 3.84
CA ARG A 555 57.17 -5.36 3.67
C ARG A 555 56.76 -5.54 2.22
N ARG A 556 56.96 -4.54 1.36
CA ARG A 556 56.77 -4.68 -0.11
C ARG A 556 57.70 -5.75 -0.67
N ALA A 557 58.95 -5.81 -0.21
CA ALA A 557 59.93 -6.82 -0.62
C ALA A 557 59.62 -8.23 -0.07
N GLU A 558 58.96 -8.35 1.09
CA GLU A 558 58.41 -9.64 1.56
C GLU A 558 57.24 -10.11 0.69
N LEU A 559 56.23 -9.26 0.45
CA LEU A 559 55.03 -9.61 -0.32
C LEU A 559 55.35 -9.99 -1.77
N LEU A 560 56.36 -9.37 -2.38
CA LEU A 560 56.89 -9.74 -3.70
C LEU A 560 57.49 -11.16 -3.77
N ARG A 561 57.75 -11.82 -2.63
CA ARG A 561 58.29 -13.18 -2.54
C ARG A 561 57.25 -14.24 -2.16
N ASP A 562 56.09 -13.83 -1.67
CA ASP A 562 55.01 -14.73 -1.21
C ASP A 562 54.19 -15.20 -2.42
N GLU A 563 54.12 -16.53 -2.61
CA GLU A 563 53.44 -17.19 -3.74
C GLU A 563 52.00 -16.71 -3.94
N ARG A 564 51.30 -16.34 -2.85
CA ARG A 564 49.88 -15.93 -2.87
C ARG A 564 49.61 -14.65 -3.67
N TYR A 565 50.62 -13.79 -3.83
CA TYR A 565 50.48 -12.49 -4.51
C TYR A 565 51.16 -12.47 -5.89
N LYS A 566 51.69 -13.60 -6.37
CA LYS A 566 52.24 -13.70 -7.73
C LYS A 566 51.17 -13.49 -8.79
N GLY A 567 51.52 -12.73 -9.83
CA GLY A 567 50.62 -12.39 -10.93
C GLY A 567 49.67 -11.21 -10.65
N GLN A 568 49.64 -10.66 -9.43
CA GLN A 568 49.02 -9.37 -9.18
C GLN A 568 49.85 -8.23 -9.79
N ASP A 569 49.18 -7.13 -10.14
CA ASP A 569 49.82 -5.93 -10.66
C ASP A 569 50.77 -5.27 -9.62
N PRO A 570 51.97 -4.79 -10.01
CA PRO A 570 52.93 -4.18 -9.08
C PRO A 570 52.46 -2.90 -8.35
N ARG A 571 51.42 -2.18 -8.84
CA ARG A 571 50.76 -1.10 -8.07
C ARG A 571 49.79 -1.71 -7.05
N SER A 572 49.01 -2.73 -7.41
CA SER A 572 48.16 -3.47 -6.45
C SER A 572 48.98 -4.06 -5.29
N GLN A 573 50.14 -4.65 -5.56
CA GLN A 573 51.05 -5.18 -4.53
C GLN A 573 51.60 -4.09 -3.59
N ALA A 574 51.89 -2.88 -4.11
CA ALA A 574 52.28 -1.73 -3.29
C ALA A 574 51.13 -1.27 -2.37
N VAL A 575 49.89 -1.27 -2.88
CA VAL A 575 48.70 -0.96 -2.08
C VAL A 575 48.47 -2.01 -0.99
N TYR A 576 48.59 -3.31 -1.32
CA TYR A 576 48.49 -4.42 -0.36
C TYR A 576 49.51 -4.32 0.77
N ALA A 577 50.74 -3.85 0.48
CA ALA A 577 51.75 -3.61 1.50
C ALA A 577 51.29 -2.59 2.56
N THR A 578 50.62 -1.51 2.16
CA THR A 578 50.11 -0.51 3.13
C THR A 578 49.05 -1.08 4.08
N PHE A 579 48.16 -1.94 3.58
CA PHE A 579 47.14 -2.61 4.40
C PHE A 579 47.75 -3.61 5.38
N ASP A 580 48.72 -4.42 4.91
CA ASP A 580 49.39 -5.44 5.72
C ASP A 580 50.22 -4.83 6.86
N ILE A 581 50.88 -3.70 6.61
CA ILE A 581 51.62 -2.93 7.62
C ILE A 581 50.68 -2.44 8.74
N SER A 582 49.52 -1.86 8.39
CA SER A 582 48.49 -1.47 9.36
C SER A 582 47.92 -2.67 10.14
N TYR A 583 47.67 -3.80 9.46
CA TYR A 583 47.23 -5.04 10.09
C TYR A 583 48.26 -5.63 11.06
N ARG A 584 49.56 -5.59 10.72
CA ARG A 584 50.65 -6.01 11.60
C ARG A 584 50.72 -5.14 12.86
N ALA A 585 50.50 -3.82 12.75
CA ALA A 585 50.43 -2.94 13.92
C ALA A 585 49.23 -3.25 14.83
N VAL A 586 48.02 -3.44 14.27
CA VAL A 586 46.86 -3.88 15.06
C VAL A 586 47.10 -5.26 15.69
N LYS A 587 47.81 -6.17 15.01
CA LYS A 587 48.15 -7.49 15.53
C LYS A 587 49.19 -7.45 16.66
N ALA A 588 50.16 -6.54 16.61
CA ALA A 588 51.11 -6.31 17.72
C ALA A 588 50.39 -5.74 18.95
N LEU A 589 49.50 -4.74 18.77
CA LEU A 589 48.65 -4.23 19.87
C LEU A 589 47.80 -5.35 20.50
N ALA A 590 47.30 -6.28 19.69
CA ALA A 590 46.52 -7.43 20.16
C ALA A 590 47.33 -8.47 20.97
N THR A 591 48.66 -8.55 20.80
CA THR A 591 49.56 -9.45 21.56
C THR A 591 50.20 -8.77 22.76
N ASP A 592 50.71 -7.56 22.58
CA ASP A 592 51.62 -6.91 23.53
C ASP A 592 50.86 -6.33 24.75
N GLN A 593 49.54 -6.22 24.62
CA GLN A 593 48.61 -5.72 25.64
C GLN A 593 47.60 -6.82 26.07
N GLU A 594 48.06 -8.05 26.27
CA GLU A 594 47.23 -9.11 26.83
C GLU A 594 46.72 -8.73 28.24
N GLY A 595 45.42 -8.93 28.52
CA GLY A 595 44.75 -8.50 29.75
C GLY A 595 44.40 -7.01 29.84
N HIS A 596 44.88 -6.15 28.93
CA HIS A 596 44.51 -4.73 28.87
C HIS A 596 43.35 -4.46 27.90
N PHE A 597 42.64 -3.35 28.12
CA PHE A 597 41.44 -2.96 27.34
C PHE A 597 41.78 -2.67 25.86
N GLU A 598 42.81 -1.85 25.62
CA GLU A 598 43.29 -1.50 24.27
C GLU A 598 43.67 -2.74 23.44
N GLY A 599 44.29 -3.75 24.07
CA GLY A 599 44.59 -5.02 23.42
C GLY A 599 43.35 -5.87 23.11
N GLU A 600 42.28 -5.77 23.89
CA GLU A 600 41.01 -6.44 23.57
C GLU A 600 40.25 -5.73 22.44
N ASP A 601 40.30 -4.40 22.38
CA ASP A 601 39.81 -3.63 21.25
C ASP A 601 40.59 -3.98 19.96
N ALA A 602 41.91 -4.19 20.06
CA ALA A 602 42.73 -4.69 18.95
C ALA A 602 42.36 -6.12 18.53
N ARG A 603 42.13 -7.05 19.47
CA ARG A 603 41.62 -8.39 19.16
C ARG A 603 40.23 -8.34 18.50
N ASN A 604 39.38 -7.40 18.91
CA ASN A 604 38.06 -7.16 18.29
C ASN A 604 38.16 -6.54 16.90
N ALA A 605 39.08 -5.59 16.68
CA ALA A 605 39.37 -5.02 15.36
C ALA A 605 39.75 -6.11 14.34
N LEU A 606 40.66 -7.03 14.72
CA LEU A 606 41.03 -8.18 13.88
C LEU A 606 39.83 -9.07 13.57
N ARG A 607 39.11 -9.54 14.61
CA ARG A 607 37.89 -10.37 14.46
C ARG A 607 36.86 -9.73 13.51
N ILE A 608 36.65 -8.41 13.59
CA ILE A 608 35.72 -7.69 12.71
C ILE A 608 36.25 -7.69 11.27
N LEU A 609 37.52 -7.30 11.06
CA LEU A 609 38.16 -7.31 9.75
C LEU A 609 38.11 -8.68 9.07
N ASP A 610 38.35 -9.75 9.84
CA ASP A 610 38.35 -11.14 9.38
C ASP A 610 36.94 -11.69 9.06
N LEU A 611 35.87 -11.09 9.61
CA LEU A 611 34.49 -11.49 9.31
C LEU A 611 33.85 -10.66 8.19
N VAL A 612 34.01 -9.34 8.24
CA VAL A 612 33.24 -8.43 7.36
C VAL A 612 33.82 -8.33 5.95
N CYS A 613 35.06 -8.80 5.73
CA CYS A 613 35.64 -8.98 4.40
C CYS A 613 34.97 -10.09 3.57
N PHE A 614 33.97 -10.81 4.11
CA PHE A 614 33.14 -11.75 3.34
C PHE A 614 31.73 -11.23 3.02
N TYR A 615 31.33 -10.09 3.58
CA TYR A 615 30.06 -9.40 3.29
C TYR A 615 30.20 -8.49 2.06
N HIS A 616 29.10 -7.85 1.62
CA HIS A 616 29.18 -6.73 0.68
C HIS A 616 30.06 -5.62 1.26
N ASN A 617 30.91 -5.00 0.43
CA ASN A 617 31.94 -4.07 0.89
C ASN A 617 31.40 -2.72 1.40
N GLU A 618 30.12 -2.40 1.16
CA GLU A 618 29.47 -1.19 1.67
C GLU A 618 28.15 -1.52 2.39
N GLY A 619 27.81 -0.68 3.38
CA GLY A 619 26.49 -0.64 4.01
C GLY A 619 26.27 -1.60 5.19
N ILE A 620 27.31 -2.28 5.68
CA ILE A 620 27.22 -3.39 6.66
C ILE A 620 26.68 -2.89 8.02
N PRO A 621 25.47 -3.27 8.47
CA PRO A 621 24.89 -2.75 9.72
C PRO A 621 25.51 -3.34 10.99
N GLU A 622 25.76 -2.48 12.00
CA GLU A 622 26.09 -2.87 13.39
C GLU A 622 25.06 -3.89 13.95
N GLU A 623 23.79 -3.70 13.59
CA GLU A 623 22.66 -4.49 14.05
C GLU A 623 22.72 -5.99 13.64
N ILE A 624 23.53 -6.35 12.63
CA ILE A 624 23.82 -7.76 12.30
C ILE A 624 24.38 -8.48 13.54
N PHE A 625 25.38 -7.88 14.19
CA PHE A 625 26.05 -8.47 15.35
C PHE A 625 25.13 -8.44 16.58
N GLN A 626 24.37 -7.37 16.77
CA GLN A 626 23.35 -7.26 17.83
C GLN A 626 22.31 -8.38 17.76
N ARG A 627 21.69 -8.60 16.59
CA ARG A 627 20.66 -9.63 16.42
C ARG A 627 21.24 -11.04 16.55
N ALA A 628 22.44 -11.27 15.99
CA ALA A 628 23.13 -12.54 16.13
C ALA A 628 23.47 -12.88 17.59
N ALA A 629 23.96 -11.91 18.37
CA ALA A 629 24.25 -12.05 19.79
C ALA A 629 22.99 -12.39 20.61
N LEU A 630 21.88 -11.69 20.35
CA LEU A 630 20.61 -11.93 21.04
C LEU A 630 19.99 -13.30 20.69
N LYS A 631 20.11 -13.76 19.43
CA LYS A 631 19.66 -15.11 18.98
C LYS A 631 20.55 -16.21 19.57
N ARG A 632 21.88 -16.00 19.61
CA ARG A 632 22.86 -16.87 20.30
C ARG A 632 22.49 -17.02 21.78
N HIS A 633 22.40 -15.91 22.51
CA HIS A 633 22.07 -15.90 23.94
C HIS A 633 20.71 -16.57 24.22
N ARG A 634 19.66 -16.27 23.43
CA ARG A 634 18.33 -16.89 23.57
C ARG A 634 18.36 -18.42 23.40
N ARG A 635 19.22 -18.97 22.54
CA ARG A 635 19.38 -20.44 22.36
C ARG A 635 20.26 -21.07 23.44
N VAL A 636 21.44 -20.52 23.73
CA VAL A 636 22.35 -21.04 24.75
C VAL A 636 21.68 -21.06 26.13
N ARG A 637 20.92 -20.01 26.49
CA ARG A 637 20.13 -19.94 27.75
C ARG A 637 18.90 -20.87 27.78
N LYS A 638 18.65 -21.65 26.73
CA LYS A 638 17.69 -22.78 26.70
C LYS A 638 18.39 -24.14 26.75
N GLY A 639 19.72 -24.20 26.92
CA GLY A 639 20.51 -25.42 26.83
C GLY A 639 20.64 -25.97 25.40
N LEU A 640 20.31 -25.18 24.37
CA LEU A 640 20.34 -25.62 22.98
C LEU A 640 21.70 -25.30 22.35
N PRO A 641 22.27 -26.21 21.53
CA PRO A 641 23.52 -25.95 20.81
C PRO A 641 23.37 -24.79 19.82
N HIS A 642 24.48 -24.11 19.54
CA HIS A 642 24.54 -22.99 18.62
C HIS A 642 25.84 -23.03 17.80
N PRO A 643 25.82 -22.86 16.46
CA PRO A 643 27.05 -22.84 15.64
C PRO A 643 27.96 -21.60 15.85
N LEU A 644 27.76 -20.85 16.95
CA LEU A 644 28.60 -19.73 17.39
C LEU A 644 29.02 -19.91 18.87
N ALA A 645 29.03 -21.14 19.39
CA ALA A 645 29.42 -21.43 20.77
C ALA A 645 30.56 -22.47 20.76
N GLY A 646 31.77 -22.04 21.16
CA GLY A 646 32.95 -22.92 21.22
C GLY A 646 33.54 -23.31 19.86
N GLY A 647 33.45 -22.45 18.85
CA GLY A 647 34.11 -22.64 17.55
C GLY A 647 35.57 -22.17 17.54
N ALA A 648 36.28 -22.43 16.44
CA ALA A 648 37.69 -22.04 16.26
C ALA A 648 37.90 -20.51 16.25
N VAL A 649 36.91 -19.74 15.80
CA VAL A 649 36.90 -18.28 15.92
C VAL A 649 36.25 -17.87 17.24
N CYS A 650 37.02 -17.25 18.12
CA CYS A 650 36.53 -16.68 19.38
C CYS A 650 35.69 -15.41 19.12
N LEU A 651 34.42 -15.43 19.56
CA LEU A 651 33.40 -14.40 19.30
C LEU A 651 32.73 -13.89 20.59
N GLU A 652 33.25 -14.29 21.75
CA GLU A 652 32.69 -14.04 23.08
C GLU A 652 32.54 -12.55 23.36
N SER A 653 33.60 -11.78 23.04
CA SER A 653 33.69 -10.33 23.20
C SER A 653 32.71 -9.58 22.28
N LEU A 654 32.69 -9.92 20.99
CA LEU A 654 31.82 -9.27 19.99
C LEU A 654 30.33 -9.62 20.12
N LEU A 655 30.00 -10.81 20.64
CA LEU A 655 28.61 -11.29 20.78
C LEU A 655 28.16 -11.36 22.25
N TYR A 656 28.82 -10.61 23.15
CA TYR A 656 28.48 -10.58 24.57
C TYR A 656 27.11 -9.94 24.82
N VAL A 657 26.29 -10.61 25.64
CA VAL A 657 24.99 -10.11 26.11
C VAL A 657 25.03 -10.09 27.63
N ALA A 658 24.75 -8.93 28.23
CA ALA A 658 24.77 -8.75 29.68
C ALA A 658 23.51 -9.32 30.36
N ASP A 659 23.51 -9.38 31.69
CA ASP A 659 22.41 -9.95 32.49
C ASP A 659 21.07 -9.21 32.31
N ASP A 660 21.10 -7.91 31.97
CA ASP A 660 19.93 -7.11 31.58
C ASP A 660 19.33 -7.52 30.21
N ARG A 661 19.98 -8.48 29.54
CA ARG A 661 19.67 -9.07 28.23
C ARG A 661 19.92 -8.13 27.05
N ARG A 662 20.74 -7.09 27.21
CA ARG A 662 21.21 -6.23 26.11
C ARG A 662 22.57 -6.68 25.60
N TRP A 663 22.75 -6.60 24.29
CA TRP A 663 24.06 -6.78 23.66
C TRP A 663 25.00 -5.64 24.01
N SER A 664 26.26 -5.96 24.36
CA SER A 664 27.27 -4.94 24.59
C SER A 664 27.87 -4.49 23.25
N ALA A 665 27.47 -3.30 22.80
CA ALA A 665 27.94 -2.74 21.54
C ALA A 665 29.39 -2.20 21.60
N MET A 666 29.93 -1.96 22.79
CA MET A 666 31.21 -1.26 22.96
C MET A 666 32.42 -2.04 22.40
N PRO A 667 32.58 -3.36 22.64
CA PRO A 667 33.69 -4.16 22.07
C PRO A 667 33.69 -4.16 20.53
N PHE A 668 32.51 -4.14 19.91
CA PHE A 668 32.39 -3.99 18.47
C PHE A 668 32.81 -2.58 18.03
N ARG A 669 32.24 -1.53 18.64
CA ARG A 669 32.48 -0.13 18.27
C ARG A 669 33.94 0.29 18.42
N PHE A 670 34.62 -0.07 19.51
CA PHE A 670 36.04 0.24 19.68
C PHE A 670 36.92 -0.50 18.66
N GLY A 671 36.59 -1.77 18.36
CA GLY A 671 37.24 -2.50 17.26
C GLY A 671 37.08 -1.82 15.90
N VAL A 672 35.87 -1.35 15.55
CA VAL A 672 35.64 -0.57 14.32
C VAL A 672 36.38 0.79 14.36
N MET A 673 36.36 1.50 15.49
CA MET A 673 37.08 2.77 15.64
C MET A 673 38.58 2.62 15.41
N LEU A 674 39.19 1.54 15.89
CA LEU A 674 40.61 1.25 15.66
C LEU A 674 40.88 0.95 14.17
N LEU A 675 40.03 0.15 13.51
CA LEU A 675 40.13 -0.08 12.07
C LEU A 675 39.96 1.21 11.25
N GLU A 676 39.10 2.12 11.68
CA GLU A 676 38.86 3.42 11.02
C GLU A 676 40.02 4.41 11.23
N GLN A 677 40.67 4.38 12.40
CA GLN A 677 41.89 5.15 12.67
C GLN A 677 43.04 4.74 11.72
N PHE A 678 43.23 3.43 11.52
CA PHE A 678 44.10 2.90 10.46
C PHE A 678 43.52 3.03 9.04
N SER A 679 42.29 3.56 8.91
CA SER A 679 41.55 3.76 7.64
C SER A 679 41.31 2.47 6.83
N LEU A 680 41.27 1.32 7.50
CA LEU A 680 40.91 0.01 6.93
C LEU A 680 39.39 -0.10 6.68
N VAL A 681 38.58 0.60 7.47
CA VAL A 681 37.12 0.74 7.31
C VAL A 681 36.69 2.20 7.47
N LYS A 682 35.43 2.49 7.18
CA LYS A 682 34.75 3.78 7.40
C LYS A 682 33.41 3.55 8.09
N GLN A 683 32.99 4.46 8.97
CA GLN A 683 31.72 4.42 9.69
C GLN A 683 30.73 5.48 9.19
N ASP A 684 29.47 5.09 8.93
CA ASP A 684 28.35 6.03 8.94
C ASP A 684 27.68 5.99 10.31
N MET A 685 28.05 6.94 11.18
CA MET A 685 27.49 7.09 12.52
C MET A 685 25.98 7.43 12.54
N SER A 686 25.41 7.88 11.42
CA SER A 686 23.98 8.20 11.30
C SER A 686 23.14 6.98 10.95
N ARG A 687 23.66 6.07 10.12
CA ARG A 687 23.02 4.80 9.76
C ARG A 687 23.46 3.61 10.63
N ARG A 688 24.55 3.76 11.38
CA ARG A 688 25.27 2.69 12.11
C ARG A 688 25.70 1.54 11.19
N THR A 689 26.24 1.92 10.03
CA THR A 689 26.80 0.99 9.06
C THR A 689 28.31 1.20 8.92
N ILE A 690 29.00 0.15 8.49
CA ILE A 690 30.43 0.19 8.17
C ILE A 690 30.68 -0.19 6.71
N SER A 691 31.73 0.37 6.14
CA SER A 691 32.14 0.13 4.75
C SER A 691 33.66 -0.07 4.67
N MET A 692 34.09 -0.89 3.71
CA MET A 692 35.48 -1.29 3.47
C MET A 692 35.81 -1.08 2.00
N HIS A 693 36.98 -0.57 1.65
CA HIS A 693 37.33 -0.41 0.24
C HIS A 693 37.55 -1.77 -0.44
N VAL A 694 37.09 -1.96 -1.68
CA VAL A 694 37.13 -3.25 -2.41
C VAL A 694 38.54 -3.90 -2.46
N LEU A 695 39.61 -3.09 -2.50
CA LEU A 695 40.99 -3.61 -2.45
C LEU A 695 41.40 -4.10 -1.06
N ILE A 696 40.88 -3.49 0.02
CA ILE A 696 41.11 -3.94 1.41
C ILE A 696 40.32 -5.22 1.66
N HIS A 697 39.08 -5.27 1.16
CA HIS A 697 38.23 -6.46 1.16
C HIS A 697 38.91 -7.66 0.47
N SER A 698 39.44 -7.45 -0.74
CA SER A 698 40.22 -8.46 -1.46
C SER A 698 41.48 -8.89 -0.70
N TRP A 699 42.33 -7.93 -0.27
CA TRP A 699 43.54 -8.22 0.49
C TRP A 699 43.26 -8.99 1.79
N ALA A 700 42.22 -8.62 2.54
CA ALA A 700 41.85 -9.28 3.80
C ALA A 700 41.44 -10.74 3.57
N VAL A 701 40.79 -11.03 2.45
CA VAL A 701 40.43 -12.39 2.01
C VAL A 701 41.65 -13.15 1.48
N ASP A 702 42.57 -12.49 0.77
CA ASP A 702 43.77 -13.10 0.18
C ASP A 702 44.80 -13.53 1.22
N ARG A 703 44.97 -12.77 2.32
CA ARG A 703 45.99 -13.04 3.36
C ARG A 703 45.69 -14.21 4.30
N MET A 704 44.51 -14.82 4.23
CA MET A 704 44.11 -15.89 5.14
C MET A 704 44.57 -17.27 4.65
N GLU A 705 45.09 -18.09 5.57
CA GLU A 705 45.32 -19.52 5.30
C GLU A 705 43.99 -20.26 5.08
N PRO A 706 43.93 -21.32 4.23
CA PRO A 706 42.67 -21.92 3.78
C PRO A 706 41.73 -22.40 4.89
N GLU A 707 42.26 -22.96 5.97
CA GLU A 707 41.49 -23.47 7.11
C GLU A 707 40.85 -22.31 7.90
N TYR A 708 41.67 -21.34 8.31
CA TYR A 708 41.20 -20.13 9.01
C TYR A 708 40.22 -19.31 8.18
N LYS A 709 40.40 -19.29 6.86
CA LYS A 709 39.49 -18.68 5.89
C LYS A 709 38.12 -19.38 5.89
N ALA A 710 38.10 -20.72 5.91
CA ALA A 710 36.86 -21.49 5.97
C ALA A 710 36.08 -21.27 7.27
N ASP A 711 36.76 -21.23 8.41
CA ASP A 711 36.12 -20.95 9.71
C ASP A 711 35.50 -19.54 9.75
N ASN A 712 36.21 -18.51 9.28
CA ASN A 712 35.66 -17.15 9.25
C ASN A 712 34.50 -17.00 8.24
N ILE A 713 34.55 -17.68 7.10
CA ILE A 713 33.41 -17.76 6.16
C ILE A 713 32.19 -18.40 6.85
N LEU A 714 32.37 -19.48 7.59
CA LEU A 714 31.28 -20.15 8.32
C LEU A 714 30.71 -19.25 9.43
N CYS A 715 31.57 -18.56 10.18
CA CYS A 715 31.15 -17.59 11.19
C CYS A 715 30.39 -16.40 10.57
N ALA A 716 30.86 -15.85 9.45
CA ALA A 716 30.17 -14.76 8.73
C ALA A 716 28.79 -15.20 8.19
N LYS A 717 28.71 -16.35 7.50
CA LYS A 717 27.43 -16.95 7.06
C LYS A 717 26.47 -17.13 8.25
N THR A 718 26.98 -17.65 9.37
CA THR A 718 26.18 -17.94 10.57
C THR A 718 25.72 -16.68 11.29
N ILE A 719 26.58 -15.67 11.45
CA ILE A 719 26.22 -14.38 12.04
C ILE A 719 25.12 -13.71 11.20
N LEU A 720 25.26 -13.70 9.87
CA LEU A 720 24.25 -13.14 8.97
C LEU A 720 22.90 -13.87 9.07
N CYS A 721 22.90 -15.22 9.02
CA CYS A 721 21.67 -16.01 9.22
C CYS A 721 21.08 -15.83 10.62
N CYS A 722 21.92 -15.60 11.63
CA CYS A 722 21.47 -15.27 12.97
C CYS A 722 20.88 -13.85 13.08
N ALA A 723 21.19 -12.93 12.16
CA ALA A 723 20.58 -11.60 12.09
C ALA A 723 19.19 -11.59 11.43
N ILE A 724 18.87 -12.57 10.58
CA ILE A 724 17.59 -12.62 9.85
C ILE A 724 16.39 -12.68 10.83
N PRO A 725 15.45 -11.70 10.76
CA PRO A 725 14.18 -11.79 11.48
C PRO A 725 13.24 -12.82 10.85
N THR A 726 12.67 -13.66 11.72
CA THR A 726 11.71 -14.71 11.39
C THR A 726 10.28 -14.17 11.44
N ALA A 727 9.37 -14.72 10.62
CA ALA A 727 7.99 -14.23 10.43
C ALA A 727 7.07 -14.21 11.68
N GLU A 728 7.55 -14.60 12.85
CA GLU A 728 6.86 -14.43 14.15
C GLU A 728 6.95 -12.97 14.67
N THR A 729 7.85 -12.13 14.12
CA THR A 729 8.00 -10.71 14.49
C THR A 729 7.87 -9.80 13.27
N LEU A 730 6.67 -9.72 12.68
CA LEU A 730 6.40 -8.89 11.50
C LEU A 730 6.17 -7.40 11.85
N GLU A 731 7.21 -6.76 12.39
CA GLU A 731 7.30 -5.30 12.36
C GLU A 731 7.76 -4.81 10.97
N PRO A 732 7.26 -3.67 10.45
CA PRO A 732 7.68 -3.17 9.12
C PRO A 732 9.19 -2.97 8.96
N TYR A 733 9.89 -2.65 10.06
CA TYR A 733 11.35 -2.51 10.08
C TYR A 733 12.09 -3.84 9.80
N ASP A 734 11.52 -4.99 10.18
CA ASP A 734 12.15 -6.29 9.94
C ASP A 734 12.12 -6.68 8.45
N ALA A 735 11.17 -6.18 7.66
CA ALA A 735 11.18 -6.33 6.20
C ALA A 735 12.26 -5.45 5.54
N TYR A 736 12.42 -4.20 6.00
CA TYR A 736 13.54 -3.35 5.57
C TYR A 736 14.89 -3.99 5.91
N PHE A 737 15.03 -4.52 7.13
CA PHE A 737 16.28 -5.14 7.58
C PHE A 737 16.66 -6.36 6.73
N ARG A 738 15.72 -7.24 6.36
CA ARG A 738 16.00 -8.36 5.43
C ARG A 738 16.52 -7.88 4.07
N ARG A 739 15.94 -6.81 3.52
CA ARG A 739 16.38 -6.22 2.24
C ARG A 739 17.82 -5.69 2.34
N MET A 740 18.22 -5.08 3.47
CA MET A 740 19.63 -4.72 3.74
C MET A 740 20.56 -5.94 3.91
N LEU A 741 20.09 -7.08 4.42
CA LEU A 741 20.95 -8.28 4.56
C LEU A 741 21.31 -8.95 3.23
N TYR A 742 20.48 -8.78 2.19
CA TYR A 742 20.61 -9.54 0.94
C TYR A 742 21.93 -9.30 0.18
N PRO A 743 22.44 -8.06 -0.02
CA PRO A 743 23.75 -7.84 -0.64
C PRO A 743 24.89 -8.60 0.08
N HIS A 744 24.87 -8.64 1.42
CA HIS A 744 25.87 -9.37 2.20
C HIS A 744 25.73 -10.90 2.04
N ALA A 745 24.50 -11.43 1.94
CA ALA A 745 24.26 -12.84 1.64
C ALA A 745 24.73 -13.21 0.22
N LYS A 746 24.59 -12.31 -0.75
CA LYS A 746 25.06 -12.53 -2.12
C LYS A 746 26.58 -12.45 -2.24
N ALA A 747 27.25 -11.58 -1.49
CA ALA A 747 28.70 -11.57 -1.39
C ALA A 747 29.23 -12.92 -0.89
N LEU A 748 28.56 -13.52 0.11
CA LEU A 748 28.90 -14.84 0.66
C LEU A 748 28.67 -16.01 -0.32
N GLU A 749 27.86 -15.87 -1.38
CA GLU A 749 27.77 -16.93 -2.41
C GLU A 749 29.09 -17.10 -3.18
N LYS A 750 29.93 -16.05 -3.29
CA LYS A 750 31.30 -16.18 -3.86
C LYS A 750 32.19 -17.15 -3.08
N HIS A 751 31.75 -17.57 -1.89
CA HIS A 751 32.39 -18.53 -1.00
C HIS A 751 31.47 -19.73 -0.68
N ALA A 752 30.64 -20.13 -1.66
CA ALA A 752 29.75 -21.28 -1.56
C ALA A 752 30.50 -22.63 -1.51
N ASP A 753 31.57 -22.78 -2.30
CA ASP A 753 32.32 -24.04 -2.43
C ASP A 753 33.23 -24.34 -1.22
N VAL A 754 33.35 -23.39 -0.29
CA VAL A 754 34.05 -23.56 0.99
C VAL A 754 33.07 -24.18 2.00
N THR A 755 33.06 -25.50 2.05
CA THR A 755 32.20 -26.34 2.91
C THR A 755 32.96 -26.89 4.12
N TYR A 756 32.37 -26.78 5.32
CA TYR A 756 32.88 -27.40 6.54
C TYR A 756 32.38 -28.84 6.67
N ALA A 757 33.06 -29.68 7.48
CA ALA A 757 32.77 -31.11 7.69
C ALA A 757 31.48 -31.43 8.48
N GLN A 758 30.43 -30.59 8.37
CA GLN A 758 29.11 -30.77 8.96
C GLN A 758 28.04 -30.22 8.00
N ASP A 759 27.69 -31.00 6.97
CA ASP A 759 26.80 -30.58 5.89
C ASP A 759 25.44 -30.04 6.39
N LEU A 760 24.92 -30.58 7.49
CA LEU A 760 23.68 -30.12 8.13
C LEU A 760 23.69 -28.64 8.54
N THR A 761 24.84 -28.12 8.96
CA THR A 761 24.98 -26.69 9.31
C THR A 761 24.90 -25.84 8.04
N GLN A 762 25.63 -26.18 6.98
CA GLN A 762 25.55 -25.46 5.71
C GLN A 762 24.15 -25.56 5.06
N SER A 763 23.51 -26.73 5.09
CA SER A 763 22.12 -26.90 4.65
C SER A 763 21.14 -25.99 5.40
N SER A 764 21.37 -25.76 6.69
CA SER A 764 20.53 -24.85 7.48
C SER A 764 20.76 -23.38 7.09
N LEU A 765 22.00 -23.00 6.76
CA LEU A 765 22.34 -21.67 6.25
C LEU A 765 21.78 -21.45 4.83
N ASP A 766 21.79 -22.48 3.97
CA ASP A 766 21.18 -22.43 2.63
C ASP A 766 19.67 -22.16 2.68
N ILE A 767 18.96 -22.67 3.69
CA ILE A 767 17.51 -22.42 3.88
C ILE A 767 17.23 -20.96 4.25
N ASP A 768 18.12 -20.35 5.04
CA ASP A 768 18.02 -18.97 5.50
C ASP A 768 18.46 -18.00 4.38
N PHE A 769 19.51 -18.33 3.62
CA PHE A 769 19.92 -17.59 2.42
C PHE A 769 18.87 -17.66 1.30
N GLY A 770 18.29 -18.85 1.05
CA GLY A 770 17.22 -19.00 0.07
C GLY A 770 15.97 -18.19 0.41
N PHE A 771 15.70 -17.99 1.71
CA PHE A 771 14.63 -17.12 2.19
C PHE A 771 14.93 -15.63 1.93
N LEU A 772 16.13 -15.14 2.26
CA LEU A 772 16.55 -13.77 1.89
C LEU A 772 16.49 -13.53 0.38
N ALA A 773 16.93 -14.51 -0.42
CA ALA A 773 16.89 -14.43 -1.87
C ALA A 773 15.46 -14.35 -2.43
N GLN A 774 14.52 -15.12 -1.86
CA GLN A 774 13.10 -15.08 -2.21
C GLN A 774 12.40 -13.77 -1.80
N ASP A 775 12.84 -13.15 -0.70
CA ASP A 775 12.35 -11.84 -0.19
C ASP A 775 12.92 -10.66 -1.03
N ALA A 776 14.14 -10.81 -1.55
CA ALA A 776 14.78 -9.85 -2.46
C ALA A 776 14.34 -9.98 -3.93
N GLY A 777 13.80 -11.15 -4.33
CA GLY A 777 13.37 -11.45 -5.70
C GLY A 777 14.42 -12.13 -6.59
N ASP A 778 15.53 -12.63 -6.03
CA ASP A 778 16.46 -13.50 -6.74
C ASP A 778 16.04 -14.97 -6.62
N TYR A 779 15.04 -15.33 -7.41
CA TYR A 779 14.45 -16.66 -7.39
C TYR A 779 15.42 -17.76 -7.86
N LEU A 780 16.41 -17.43 -8.69
CA LEU A 780 17.43 -18.38 -9.15
C LEU A 780 18.39 -18.75 -8.01
N PHE A 781 18.87 -17.77 -7.24
CA PHE A 781 19.67 -18.03 -6.05
C PHE A 781 18.86 -18.76 -4.97
N ALA A 782 17.59 -18.38 -4.77
CA ALA A 782 16.68 -19.07 -3.85
C ALA A 782 16.48 -20.55 -4.21
N GLU A 783 16.22 -20.85 -5.48
CA GLU A 783 16.04 -22.22 -5.99
C GLU A 783 17.32 -23.05 -5.82
N LYS A 784 18.47 -22.47 -6.20
CA LYS A 784 19.80 -23.09 -6.05
C LYS A 784 20.17 -23.34 -4.58
N ALA A 785 19.73 -22.49 -3.65
CA ALA A 785 19.94 -22.68 -2.22
C ALA A 785 19.01 -23.76 -1.64
N TYR A 786 17.71 -23.72 -1.91
CA TYR A 786 16.77 -24.75 -1.45
C TYR A 786 17.10 -26.14 -2.02
N LYS A 787 17.50 -26.25 -3.30
CA LYS A 787 17.93 -27.53 -3.89
C LYS A 787 19.21 -28.09 -3.27
N ARG A 788 20.17 -27.24 -2.85
CA ARG A 788 21.34 -27.66 -2.04
C ARG A 788 20.91 -28.19 -0.67
N ALA A 789 20.06 -27.44 0.04
CA ALA A 789 19.58 -27.84 1.36
C ALA A 789 18.81 -29.18 1.34
N ILE A 790 17.95 -29.41 0.34
CA ILE A 790 17.22 -30.66 0.11
C ILE A 790 18.20 -31.81 -0.15
N LYS A 791 19.18 -31.64 -1.05
CA LYS A 791 20.15 -32.68 -1.38
C LYS A 791 20.88 -33.20 -0.13
N VAL A 792 21.34 -32.31 0.74
CA VAL A 792 22.02 -32.67 1.99
C VAL A 792 21.08 -33.42 2.94
N ARG A 793 19.91 -32.85 3.25
CA ARG A 793 19.00 -33.44 4.25
C ARG A 793 18.41 -34.76 3.81
N ARG A 794 18.18 -34.93 2.51
CA ARG A 794 17.81 -36.22 1.90
C ARG A 794 18.86 -37.31 2.14
N LEU A 795 20.15 -36.97 2.16
CA LEU A 795 21.23 -37.93 2.37
C LEU A 795 21.38 -38.30 3.86
N GLU A 796 21.22 -37.33 4.76
CA GLU A 796 21.38 -37.57 6.21
C GLU A 796 20.14 -38.16 6.87
N PHE A 797 18.95 -37.64 6.56
CA PHE A 797 17.68 -37.97 7.25
C PHE A 797 16.68 -38.74 6.38
N GLY A 798 16.96 -38.93 5.09
CA GLY A 798 16.00 -39.48 4.12
C GLY A 798 15.02 -38.45 3.56
N LEU A 799 14.10 -38.92 2.71
CA LEU A 799 13.08 -38.08 2.06
C LEU A 799 11.89 -37.75 2.96
N ASP A 800 11.54 -38.65 3.87
CA ASP A 800 10.31 -38.59 4.65
C ASP A 800 10.46 -37.74 5.92
N ASP A 801 11.70 -37.39 6.30
CA ASP A 801 11.97 -36.57 7.48
C ASP A 801 11.51 -35.10 7.32
N GLN A 802 10.92 -34.58 8.39
CA GLN A 802 10.38 -33.22 8.45
C GLN A 802 11.42 -32.13 8.17
N SER A 803 12.71 -32.39 8.43
CA SER A 803 13.82 -31.48 8.12
C SER A 803 14.08 -31.37 6.62
N THR A 804 13.92 -32.48 5.87
CA THR A 804 14.02 -32.53 4.40
C THR A 804 12.81 -31.89 3.73
N LEU A 805 11.63 -32.08 4.29
CA LEU A 805 10.37 -31.56 3.73
C LEU A 805 10.21 -30.03 3.89
N ASN A 806 10.82 -29.42 4.91
CA ASN A 806 10.78 -27.96 5.13
C ASN A 806 11.34 -27.13 3.94
N PRO A 807 12.54 -27.38 3.40
CA PRO A 807 12.99 -26.70 2.18
C PRO A 807 12.20 -27.07 0.92
N MET A 808 11.54 -28.23 0.85
CA MET A 808 10.63 -28.56 -0.26
C MET A 808 9.36 -27.69 -0.23
N VAL A 809 8.75 -27.50 0.95
CA VAL A 809 7.66 -26.54 1.18
C VAL A 809 8.04 -25.11 0.76
N LYS A 810 9.29 -24.70 0.99
CA LYS A 810 9.82 -23.40 0.55
C LYS A 810 10.02 -23.33 -0.96
N LEU A 811 10.52 -24.40 -1.58
CA LEU A 811 10.72 -24.51 -3.04
C LEU A 811 9.38 -24.49 -3.80
N ALA A 812 8.35 -25.18 -3.31
CA ALA A 812 7.02 -25.14 -3.92
C ALA A 812 6.41 -23.72 -3.90
N GLY A 813 6.48 -23.03 -2.76
CA GLY A 813 6.06 -21.63 -2.65
C GLY A 813 6.89 -20.65 -3.48
N LEU A 814 8.17 -20.97 -3.74
CA LEU A 814 9.03 -20.21 -4.65
C LEU A 814 8.63 -20.40 -6.12
N TYR A 815 8.17 -21.59 -6.51
CA TYR A 815 7.62 -21.83 -7.85
C TYR A 815 6.24 -21.15 -8.04
N GLN A 816 5.37 -21.14 -7.03
CA GLN A 816 4.12 -20.38 -7.07
C GLN A 816 4.34 -18.88 -7.33
N ARG A 817 5.32 -18.25 -6.65
CA ARG A 817 5.71 -16.85 -6.87
C ARG A 817 6.27 -16.56 -8.27
N GLN A 818 6.67 -17.59 -9.03
CA GLN A 818 7.16 -17.50 -10.40
C GLN A 818 6.10 -17.89 -11.45
N ALA A 819 4.86 -18.15 -11.05
CA ALA A 819 3.83 -18.76 -11.89
C ALA A 819 4.20 -20.14 -12.50
N ARG A 820 5.21 -20.82 -11.94
CA ARG A 820 5.67 -22.16 -12.34
C ARG A 820 4.78 -23.24 -11.72
N TYR A 821 3.47 -23.15 -11.97
CA TYR A 821 2.45 -23.86 -11.20
C TYR A 821 2.51 -25.39 -11.31
N GLY A 822 2.95 -25.96 -12.44
CA GLY A 822 3.13 -27.41 -12.58
C GLY A 822 4.29 -27.96 -11.72
N GLU A 823 5.40 -27.22 -11.62
CA GLU A 823 6.49 -27.58 -10.71
C GLU A 823 6.09 -27.38 -9.24
N ALA A 824 5.30 -26.34 -8.94
CA ALA A 824 4.73 -26.14 -7.61
C ALA A 824 3.80 -27.30 -7.21
N GLU A 825 2.88 -27.70 -8.08
CA GLU A 825 1.97 -28.84 -7.89
C GLU A 825 2.75 -30.14 -7.64
N SER A 826 3.75 -30.44 -8.47
CA SER A 826 4.57 -31.64 -8.31
C SER A 826 5.27 -31.69 -6.94
N VAL A 827 5.86 -30.58 -6.47
CA VAL A 827 6.54 -30.56 -5.15
C VAL A 827 5.53 -30.54 -3.99
N TRP A 828 4.36 -29.91 -4.16
CA TRP A 828 3.30 -29.97 -3.14
C TRP A 828 2.74 -31.39 -2.99
N LEU A 829 2.50 -32.10 -4.08
CA LEU A 829 2.03 -33.49 -4.07
C LEU A 829 3.07 -34.43 -3.44
N GLU A 830 4.36 -34.32 -3.82
CA GLU A 830 5.45 -35.08 -3.19
C GLU A 830 5.52 -34.80 -1.68
N VAL A 831 5.45 -33.53 -1.25
CA VAL A 831 5.44 -33.18 0.18
C VAL A 831 4.23 -33.76 0.92
N ILE A 832 3.04 -33.78 0.30
CA ILE A 832 1.83 -34.35 0.90
C ILE A 832 1.95 -35.85 1.08
N GLU A 833 2.36 -36.58 0.03
CA GLU A 833 2.59 -38.03 0.06
C GLU A 833 3.59 -38.41 1.17
N ARG A 834 4.73 -37.69 1.23
CA ARG A 834 5.76 -37.90 2.24
C ARG A 834 5.27 -37.61 3.66
N LEU A 835 4.49 -36.54 3.86
CA LEU A 835 3.95 -36.18 5.17
C LEU A 835 2.90 -37.17 5.67
N ASP A 836 2.05 -37.70 4.79
CA ASP A 836 1.07 -38.72 5.17
C ASP A 836 1.74 -40.08 5.46
N HIS A 837 2.93 -40.35 4.90
CA HIS A 837 3.80 -41.49 5.29
C HIS A 837 4.61 -41.27 6.57
N ALA A 838 4.97 -40.03 6.91
CA ALA A 838 5.85 -39.70 8.04
C ALA A 838 5.15 -39.61 9.41
N ILE A 839 3.82 -39.85 9.47
CA ILE A 839 3.07 -39.85 10.73
C ILE A 839 3.29 -41.17 11.46
N ASP A 840 4.21 -41.15 12.42
CA ASP A 840 4.32 -42.19 13.44
C ASP A 840 3.11 -42.07 14.40
N PRO A 841 2.25 -43.11 14.53
CA PRO A 841 1.11 -43.08 15.44
C PRO A 841 1.52 -43.15 16.92
N ASP A 842 2.74 -43.60 17.24
CA ASP A 842 3.23 -43.79 18.61
C ASP A 842 4.04 -42.58 19.14
N ASP A 843 4.42 -41.59 18.31
CA ASP A 843 4.92 -40.27 18.75
C ASP A 843 3.92 -39.11 18.50
N PRO A 844 3.23 -38.63 19.55
CA PRO A 844 2.37 -37.45 19.48
C PRO A 844 3.07 -36.16 18.99
N LYS A 845 4.39 -36.02 19.15
CA LYS A 845 5.12 -34.84 18.67
C LYS A 845 5.37 -34.89 17.17
N SER A 846 5.79 -36.04 16.63
CA SER A 846 5.85 -36.29 15.20
C SER A 846 4.49 -36.03 14.55
N ALA A 847 3.43 -36.68 15.04
CA ALA A 847 2.07 -36.52 14.54
C ALA A 847 1.58 -35.05 14.55
N THR A 848 1.79 -34.31 15.65
CA THR A 848 1.42 -32.88 15.74
C THR A 848 2.20 -32.01 14.75
N THR A 849 3.48 -32.32 14.53
CA THR A 849 4.35 -31.55 13.63
C THR A 849 4.01 -31.83 12.16
N ALA A 850 3.91 -33.11 11.79
CA ALA A 850 3.51 -33.55 10.47
C ALA A 850 2.11 -33.04 10.08
N ALA A 851 1.14 -33.07 11.00
CA ALA A 851 -0.19 -32.50 10.77
C ALA A 851 -0.15 -30.99 10.49
N THR A 852 0.70 -30.22 11.19
CA THR A 852 0.90 -28.79 10.93
C THR A 852 1.44 -28.55 9.51
N SER A 853 2.47 -29.29 9.12
CA SER A 853 3.07 -29.22 7.79
C SER A 853 2.11 -29.66 6.69
N SER A 854 1.30 -30.69 6.94
CA SER A 854 0.37 -31.24 5.96
C SER A 854 -0.79 -30.27 5.69
N VAL A 855 -1.37 -29.63 6.72
CA VAL A 855 -2.34 -28.53 6.52
C VAL A 855 -1.74 -27.41 5.66
N LYS A 856 -0.47 -27.03 5.92
CA LYS A 856 0.22 -26.01 5.11
C LYS A 856 0.45 -26.45 3.66
N ALA A 857 0.82 -27.71 3.43
CA ALA A 857 1.03 -28.26 2.09
C ALA A 857 -0.27 -28.34 1.29
N TRP A 858 -1.36 -28.80 1.91
CA TRP A 858 -2.69 -28.81 1.30
C TRP A 858 -3.23 -27.41 0.99
N MET A 859 -2.97 -26.40 1.84
CA MET A 859 -3.26 -25.01 1.50
C MET A 859 -2.37 -24.49 0.35
N GLY A 860 -1.09 -24.86 0.30
CA GLY A 860 -0.20 -24.52 -0.81
C GLY A 860 -0.67 -25.11 -2.15
N LEU A 861 -1.06 -26.38 -2.14
CA LEU A 861 -1.65 -27.06 -3.29
C LEU A 861 -2.96 -26.40 -3.73
N ALA A 862 -3.86 -26.08 -2.78
CA ALA A 862 -5.10 -25.37 -3.07
C ALA A 862 -4.85 -24.01 -3.75
N MET A 863 -3.94 -23.19 -3.24
CA MET A 863 -3.58 -21.92 -3.88
C MET A 863 -2.97 -22.13 -5.27
N THR A 864 -2.23 -23.22 -5.49
CA THR A 864 -1.71 -23.60 -6.82
C THR A 864 -2.86 -23.90 -7.78
N TYR A 865 -3.86 -24.68 -7.36
CA TYR A 865 -5.04 -24.98 -8.17
C TYR A 865 -5.92 -23.76 -8.45
N ILE A 866 -6.03 -22.81 -7.50
CA ILE A 866 -6.70 -21.51 -7.74
C ILE A 866 -5.99 -20.75 -8.85
N SER A 867 -4.65 -20.65 -8.81
CA SER A 867 -3.87 -19.99 -9.86
C SER A 867 -3.84 -20.74 -11.20
N GLN A 868 -4.25 -22.01 -11.23
CA GLN A 868 -4.47 -22.80 -12.46
C GLN A 868 -5.95 -22.85 -12.88
N SER A 869 -6.85 -22.07 -12.28
CA SER A 869 -8.32 -22.12 -12.50
C SER A 869 -9.00 -23.48 -12.21
N ARG A 870 -8.30 -24.45 -11.60
CA ARG A 870 -8.82 -25.81 -11.29
C ARG A 870 -9.66 -25.79 -10.00
N LEU A 871 -10.80 -25.11 -10.03
CA LEU A 871 -11.58 -24.77 -8.83
C LEU A 871 -12.06 -25.99 -8.02
N ASP A 872 -12.48 -27.08 -8.67
CA ASP A 872 -12.85 -28.33 -7.97
C ASP A 872 -11.65 -28.96 -7.25
N ALA A 873 -10.47 -28.96 -7.88
CA ALA A 873 -9.25 -29.45 -7.24
C ALA A 873 -8.85 -28.56 -6.05
N ALA A 874 -9.03 -27.23 -6.18
CA ALA A 874 -8.81 -26.28 -5.09
C ALA A 874 -9.78 -26.49 -3.92
N ILE A 875 -11.08 -26.67 -4.17
CA ILE A 875 -12.07 -26.97 -3.13
C ILE A 875 -11.73 -28.29 -2.43
N ASN A 876 -11.40 -29.35 -3.19
CA ASN A 876 -11.00 -30.62 -2.60
C ASN A 876 -9.73 -30.49 -1.74
N ALA A 877 -8.72 -29.75 -2.20
CA ALA A 877 -7.51 -29.49 -1.43
C ALA A 877 -7.77 -28.67 -0.14
N LEU A 878 -8.68 -27.68 -0.19
CA LEU A 878 -9.11 -26.93 1.01
C LEU A 878 -9.93 -27.79 1.97
N LEU A 879 -10.76 -28.71 1.48
CA LEU A 879 -11.48 -29.67 2.33
C LEU A 879 -10.50 -30.63 3.03
N GLN A 880 -9.47 -31.11 2.33
CA GLN A 880 -8.39 -31.92 2.91
C GLN A 880 -7.56 -31.15 3.95
N ALA A 881 -7.26 -29.87 3.69
CA ALA A 881 -6.64 -28.97 4.67
C ALA A 881 -7.53 -28.78 5.91
N ARG A 882 -8.84 -28.55 5.71
CA ARG A 882 -9.81 -28.36 6.79
C ARG A 882 -9.94 -29.61 7.66
N GLN A 883 -10.04 -30.79 7.05
CA GLN A 883 -10.14 -32.08 7.75
C GLN A 883 -8.90 -32.34 8.62
N ARG A 884 -7.69 -32.19 8.06
CA ARG A 884 -6.43 -32.33 8.84
C ARG A 884 -6.32 -31.28 9.95
N LYS A 885 -6.80 -30.04 9.72
CA LYS A 885 -6.80 -28.99 10.74
C LYS A 885 -7.81 -29.24 11.87
N MET A 886 -8.99 -29.77 11.57
CA MET A 886 -9.98 -30.20 12.56
C MET A 886 -9.46 -31.36 13.42
N ALA A 887 -8.81 -32.36 12.79
CA ALA A 887 -8.16 -33.46 13.49
C ALA A 887 -7.04 -32.97 14.43
N GLN A 888 -6.17 -32.06 13.96
CA GLN A 888 -5.13 -31.43 14.81
C GLN A 888 -5.73 -30.70 16.02
N LEU A 889 -6.85 -30.00 15.84
CA LEU A 889 -7.53 -29.23 16.88
C LEU A 889 -8.43 -30.09 17.78
N GLN A 890 -8.54 -31.40 17.52
CA GLN A 890 -9.46 -32.34 18.17
C GLN A 890 -10.91 -31.82 18.22
N THR A 891 -11.33 -31.09 17.18
CA THR A 891 -12.64 -30.42 17.14
C THR A 891 -13.54 -30.97 16.04
N SER A 892 -14.81 -31.18 16.37
CA SER A 892 -15.88 -31.49 15.42
C SER A 892 -16.60 -30.26 14.87
N ASP A 893 -16.28 -29.05 15.37
CA ASP A 893 -16.88 -27.78 14.90
C ASP A 893 -16.24 -27.34 13.57
N PRO A 894 -16.97 -27.40 12.43
CA PRO A 894 -16.43 -26.96 11.14
C PRO A 894 -16.30 -25.43 11.04
N ASN A 895 -16.84 -24.67 12.00
CA ASN A 895 -16.83 -23.22 12.09
C ASN A 895 -15.85 -22.70 13.16
N HIS A 896 -15.01 -23.57 13.74
CA HIS A 896 -13.99 -23.21 14.73
C HIS A 896 -13.06 -22.09 14.19
N GLU A 897 -12.76 -21.07 14.99
CA GLU A 897 -12.06 -19.84 14.57
C GLU A 897 -10.76 -20.09 13.80
N ALA A 898 -9.94 -21.05 14.27
CA ALA A 898 -8.69 -21.46 13.62
C ALA A 898 -8.85 -22.12 12.23
N LEU A 899 -10.07 -22.29 11.73
CA LEU A 899 -10.40 -22.70 10.34
C LEU A 899 -10.79 -21.50 9.46
N SER A 900 -10.97 -20.30 10.02
CA SER A 900 -11.51 -19.11 9.36
C SER A 900 -10.89 -18.86 7.98
N ALA A 901 -9.55 -18.85 7.87
CA ALA A 901 -8.87 -18.67 6.59
C ALA A 901 -9.24 -19.73 5.53
N ILE A 902 -9.34 -21.01 5.91
CA ILE A 902 -9.70 -22.11 5.00
C ILE A 902 -11.18 -21.99 4.59
N ASN A 903 -12.05 -21.71 5.56
CA ASN A 903 -13.49 -21.51 5.33
C ASN A 903 -13.77 -20.26 4.46
N THR A 904 -12.99 -19.19 4.57
CA THR A 904 -13.10 -18.01 3.69
C THR A 904 -12.77 -18.36 2.24
N HIS A 905 -11.68 -19.08 1.97
CA HIS A 905 -11.35 -19.51 0.60
C HIS A 905 -12.40 -20.49 0.05
N LEU A 906 -12.89 -21.42 0.88
CA LEU A 906 -14.01 -22.30 0.51
C LEU A 906 -15.29 -21.51 0.19
N ALA A 907 -15.61 -20.46 0.95
CA ALA A 907 -16.79 -19.64 0.70
C ALA A 907 -16.69 -18.90 -0.64
N ILE A 908 -15.55 -18.23 -0.93
CA ILE A 908 -15.31 -17.51 -2.18
C ILE A 908 -15.43 -18.45 -3.39
N LEU A 909 -14.77 -19.61 -3.37
CA LEU A 909 -14.79 -20.57 -4.47
C LEU A 909 -16.16 -21.22 -4.69
N ARG A 910 -17.00 -21.32 -3.65
CA ARG A 910 -18.38 -21.82 -3.76
C ARG A 910 -19.33 -20.75 -4.29
N ASP A 911 -19.12 -19.49 -3.91
CA ASP A 911 -19.90 -18.34 -4.40
C ASP A 911 -19.77 -18.20 -5.93
N GLY A 912 -18.54 -18.31 -6.44
CA GLY A 912 -18.24 -18.23 -7.88
C GLY A 912 -18.81 -19.37 -8.72
N MET A 913 -19.23 -20.49 -8.12
CA MET A 913 -19.78 -21.66 -8.84
C MET A 913 -21.29 -21.89 -8.62
N GLY A 914 -21.98 -21.03 -7.87
CA GLY A 914 -23.46 -20.95 -7.84
C GLY A 914 -24.23 -22.21 -7.40
N GLY A 915 -23.56 -23.22 -6.83
CA GLY A 915 -24.16 -24.50 -6.46
C GLY A 915 -24.77 -24.51 -5.05
N ASN A 916 -25.90 -25.19 -4.89
CA ASN A 916 -26.59 -25.35 -3.61
C ASN A 916 -26.09 -26.60 -2.87
N TRP A 917 -25.37 -26.42 -1.75
CA TRP A 917 -24.55 -27.46 -1.12
C TRP A 917 -24.75 -27.57 0.41
N ASN A 918 -26.01 -27.62 0.88
CA ASN A 918 -26.34 -27.97 2.27
C ASN A 918 -26.98 -29.37 2.36
N THR A 919 -26.58 -30.14 3.37
CA THR A 919 -27.08 -31.51 3.66
C THR A 919 -27.93 -31.59 4.94
N GLU A 920 -28.19 -30.45 5.58
CA GLU A 920 -28.98 -30.33 6.82
C GLU A 920 -30.39 -29.82 6.49
N THR A 921 -31.40 -30.16 7.31
CA THR A 921 -32.78 -29.73 7.08
C THR A 921 -33.06 -28.37 7.70
N ILE A 922 -34.09 -27.66 7.22
CA ILE A 922 -34.42 -26.32 7.74
C ILE A 922 -34.70 -26.33 9.26
N PRO A 923 -35.45 -27.30 9.84
CA PRO A 923 -35.59 -27.41 11.30
C PRO A 923 -34.27 -27.57 12.08
N ASP A 924 -33.26 -28.25 11.52
CA ASP A 924 -31.94 -28.36 12.14
C ASP A 924 -31.23 -26.99 12.18
N LEU A 925 -31.38 -26.20 11.12
CA LEU A 925 -30.83 -24.85 10.98
C LEU A 925 -31.56 -23.85 11.89
N GLU A 926 -32.89 -23.94 11.99
CA GLU A 926 -33.73 -23.17 12.92
C GLU A 926 -33.31 -23.46 14.39
N ALA A 927 -33.24 -24.74 14.78
CA ALA A 927 -32.81 -25.15 16.12
C ALA A 927 -31.34 -24.81 16.44
N ARG A 928 -30.45 -24.80 15.44
CA ARG A 928 -29.07 -24.31 15.58
C ARG A 928 -29.03 -22.80 15.80
N LEU A 929 -29.81 -22.02 15.05
CA LEU A 929 -29.88 -20.58 15.22
C LEU A 929 -30.41 -20.19 16.62
N GLU A 930 -31.45 -20.87 17.12
CA GLU A 930 -31.89 -20.66 18.50
C GLU A 930 -30.77 -20.90 19.52
N ARG A 931 -29.97 -21.97 19.32
CA ARG A 931 -28.86 -22.29 20.22
C ARG A 931 -27.80 -21.19 20.21
N CYS A 932 -27.40 -20.72 19.03
CA CYS A 932 -26.49 -19.58 18.91
C CYS A 932 -27.05 -18.29 19.56
N LEU A 933 -28.36 -18.04 19.45
CA LEU A 933 -29.02 -16.89 20.07
C LEU A 933 -29.21 -17.02 21.60
N ARG A 934 -29.06 -18.22 22.18
CA ARG A 934 -29.02 -18.46 23.63
C ARG A 934 -27.60 -18.37 24.18
N ASP A 935 -26.64 -18.97 23.47
CA ASP A 935 -25.28 -19.22 23.99
C ASP A 935 -24.27 -18.12 23.63
N HIS A 936 -24.57 -17.27 22.65
CA HIS A 936 -23.68 -16.23 22.11
C HIS A 936 -24.41 -14.90 21.91
N GLU A 937 -23.66 -13.80 21.73
CA GLU A 937 -24.27 -12.49 21.43
C GLU A 937 -25.02 -12.52 20.08
N LYS A 938 -26.02 -11.63 19.95
CA LYS A 938 -26.89 -11.51 18.76
C LYS A 938 -26.11 -11.35 17.44
N TRP A 939 -24.92 -10.78 17.50
CA TRP A 939 -24.05 -10.55 16.35
C TRP A 939 -22.75 -11.35 16.39
N ASP A 940 -22.63 -12.37 17.24
CA ASP A 940 -21.47 -13.27 17.21
C ASP A 940 -21.31 -13.93 15.84
N SER A 941 -20.06 -14.16 15.42
CA SER A 941 -19.70 -14.82 14.15
C SER A 941 -20.51 -16.10 13.85
N ARG A 942 -20.78 -16.92 14.87
CA ARG A 942 -21.56 -18.17 14.78
C ARG A 942 -23.05 -17.89 14.58
N THR A 943 -23.58 -16.90 15.30
CA THR A 943 -24.97 -16.43 15.16
C THR A 943 -25.22 -15.82 13.78
N LEU A 944 -24.26 -15.06 13.25
CA LEU A 944 -24.32 -14.53 11.88
C LEU A 944 -24.27 -15.67 10.85
N ARG A 945 -23.35 -16.63 11.01
CA ARG A 945 -23.23 -17.78 10.10
C ARG A 945 -24.48 -18.67 10.10
N ALA A 946 -25.09 -18.91 11.27
CA ALA A 946 -26.35 -19.64 11.37
C ALA A 946 -27.50 -18.92 10.64
N ARG A 947 -27.55 -17.58 10.68
CA ARG A 947 -28.50 -16.77 9.89
C ARG A 947 -28.23 -16.86 8.38
N GLU A 948 -26.97 -16.86 7.95
CA GLU A 948 -26.59 -17.05 6.55
C GLU A 948 -27.09 -18.41 6.02
N GLU A 949 -26.81 -19.48 6.74
CA GLU A 949 -27.11 -20.85 6.31
C GLU A 949 -28.62 -21.15 6.34
N LEU A 950 -29.33 -20.70 7.37
CA LEU A 950 -30.80 -20.77 7.43
C LEU A 950 -31.45 -19.94 6.33
N GLY A 951 -31.03 -18.68 6.14
CA GLY A 951 -31.58 -17.79 5.13
C GLY A 951 -31.42 -18.33 3.70
N ASN A 952 -30.25 -18.89 3.37
CA ASN A 952 -30.03 -19.53 2.07
C ASN A 952 -30.90 -20.81 1.89
N ALA A 953 -31.10 -21.61 2.95
CA ALA A 953 -31.94 -22.80 2.88
C ALA A 953 -33.44 -22.46 2.73
N LEU A 954 -33.91 -21.43 3.44
CA LEU A 954 -35.26 -20.87 3.29
C LEU A 954 -35.50 -20.34 1.87
N ALA A 955 -34.53 -19.60 1.31
CA ALA A 955 -34.59 -19.13 -0.08
C ALA A 955 -34.66 -20.29 -1.08
N ALA A 956 -33.84 -21.33 -0.90
CA ALA A 956 -33.88 -22.54 -1.74
C ALA A 956 -35.22 -23.30 -1.64
N ALA A 957 -35.95 -23.18 -0.53
CA ALA A 957 -37.27 -23.75 -0.32
C ALA A 957 -38.44 -22.81 -0.71
N GLY A 958 -38.17 -21.61 -1.22
CA GLY A 958 -39.19 -20.62 -1.57
C GLY A 958 -39.81 -19.84 -0.40
N ARG A 959 -39.28 -20.00 0.83
CA ARG A 959 -39.70 -19.27 2.05
C ARG A 959 -39.04 -17.88 2.08
N PHE A 960 -39.38 -17.04 1.12
CA PHE A 960 -38.63 -15.82 0.80
C PHE A 960 -38.74 -14.68 1.83
N ASP A 961 -39.92 -14.45 2.42
CA ASP A 961 -40.08 -13.42 3.47
C ASP A 961 -39.24 -13.75 4.72
N GLU A 962 -39.16 -15.04 5.06
CA GLU A 962 -38.37 -15.55 6.18
C GLU A 962 -36.87 -15.53 5.85
N ALA A 963 -36.50 -15.89 4.62
CA ALA A 963 -35.13 -15.76 4.13
C ALA A 963 -34.63 -14.30 4.15
N GLU A 964 -35.50 -13.32 3.87
CA GLU A 964 -35.15 -11.90 3.96
C GLU A 964 -34.73 -11.51 5.39
N GLU A 965 -35.47 -11.89 6.43
CA GLU A 965 -35.11 -11.53 7.82
C GLU A 965 -33.70 -12.03 8.17
N HIS A 966 -33.41 -13.30 7.85
CA HIS A 966 -32.14 -13.91 8.20
C HIS A 966 -30.97 -13.36 7.35
N LEU A 967 -31.13 -13.21 6.04
CA LEU A 967 -30.07 -12.68 5.15
C LEU A 967 -29.81 -11.18 5.35
N TYR A 968 -30.86 -10.38 5.64
CA TYR A 968 -30.70 -8.98 6.01
C TYR A 968 -30.01 -8.84 7.38
N ALA A 969 -30.43 -9.63 8.38
CA ALA A 969 -29.81 -9.62 9.71
C ALA A 969 -28.35 -10.12 9.68
N TYR A 970 -28.00 -11.03 8.78
CA TYR A 970 -26.61 -11.43 8.50
C TYR A 970 -25.79 -10.24 7.98
N ALA A 971 -26.18 -9.63 6.86
CA ALA A 971 -25.44 -8.52 6.26
C ALA A 971 -25.35 -7.29 7.18
N HIS A 972 -26.45 -6.93 7.84
CA HIS A 972 -26.47 -5.85 8.82
C HIS A 972 -25.69 -6.20 10.09
N GLY A 973 -25.65 -7.47 10.49
CA GLY A 973 -24.86 -7.95 11.62
C GLY A 973 -23.36 -7.78 11.40
N TYR A 974 -22.83 -8.17 10.23
CA TYR A 974 -21.43 -7.90 9.87
C TYR A 974 -21.09 -6.41 9.95
N ALA A 975 -21.98 -5.54 9.46
CA ALA A 975 -21.81 -4.08 9.54
C ALA A 975 -21.76 -3.54 10.98
N ASN A 976 -22.46 -4.17 11.93
CA ASN A 976 -22.44 -3.78 13.34
C ASN A 976 -21.19 -4.28 14.09
N VAL A 977 -20.58 -5.40 13.67
CA VAL A 977 -19.40 -6.00 14.32
C VAL A 977 -18.09 -5.44 13.78
N TYR A 978 -17.96 -5.38 12.45
CA TYR A 978 -16.71 -5.03 11.77
C TYR A 978 -16.73 -3.63 11.14
N GLY A 979 -17.90 -2.97 11.10
CA GLY A 979 -18.10 -1.69 10.44
C GLY A 979 -18.57 -1.84 8.99
N THR A 980 -19.08 -0.74 8.42
CA THR A 980 -19.62 -0.69 7.04
C THR A 980 -18.54 -0.81 5.96
N GLU A 981 -17.31 -0.37 6.27
CA GLU A 981 -16.16 -0.35 5.33
C GLU A 981 -15.40 -1.70 5.30
N ASP A 982 -15.76 -2.68 6.13
CA ASP A 982 -15.04 -3.95 6.20
C ASP A 982 -15.32 -4.88 5.00
N ALA A 983 -14.28 -5.54 4.51
CA ALA A 983 -14.34 -6.47 3.39
C ALA A 983 -15.45 -7.53 3.51
N ARG A 984 -15.66 -8.06 4.72
CA ARG A 984 -16.66 -9.10 5.03
C ARG A 984 -18.06 -8.52 5.04
N THR A 985 -18.22 -7.28 5.50
CA THR A 985 -19.48 -6.52 5.41
C THR A 985 -19.85 -6.25 3.95
N LEU A 986 -18.88 -5.85 3.12
CA LEU A 986 -19.11 -5.65 1.69
C LEU A 986 -19.47 -6.95 0.98
N ALA A 987 -18.78 -8.06 1.27
CA ALA A 987 -19.16 -9.38 0.75
C ALA A 987 -20.56 -9.81 1.20
N ALA A 988 -20.94 -9.58 2.46
CA ALA A 988 -22.25 -9.92 2.99
C ALA A 988 -23.39 -9.09 2.36
N PHE A 989 -23.20 -7.79 2.15
CA PHE A 989 -24.15 -6.96 1.39
C PHE A 989 -24.23 -7.34 -0.08
N ARG A 990 -23.12 -7.77 -0.70
CA ARG A 990 -23.11 -8.31 -2.06
C ARG A 990 -23.91 -9.61 -2.17
N ARG A 991 -23.78 -10.51 -1.19
CA ARG A 991 -24.61 -11.72 -1.08
C ARG A 991 -26.10 -11.38 -0.97
N TYR A 992 -26.45 -10.37 -0.16
CA TYR A 992 -27.82 -9.87 -0.06
C TYR A 992 -28.34 -9.24 -1.37
N ALA A 993 -27.49 -8.57 -2.14
CA ALA A 993 -27.85 -8.04 -3.46
C ALA A 993 -28.15 -9.15 -4.48
N TYR A 994 -27.37 -10.25 -4.48
CA TYR A 994 -27.67 -11.44 -5.27
C TYR A 994 -29.00 -12.09 -4.85
N TYR A 995 -29.28 -12.17 -3.54
CA TYR A 995 -30.58 -12.63 -3.06
C TYR A 995 -31.75 -11.81 -3.62
N ARG A 996 -31.70 -10.46 -3.57
CA ARG A 996 -32.74 -9.61 -4.18
C ARG A 996 -32.86 -9.79 -5.69
N LEU A 997 -31.75 -10.05 -6.39
CA LEU A 997 -31.76 -10.32 -7.82
C LEU A 997 -32.51 -11.63 -8.14
N ASP A 998 -32.25 -12.70 -7.40
CA ASP A 998 -32.90 -13.99 -7.61
C ASP A 998 -34.39 -13.98 -7.17
N GLN A 999 -34.80 -13.03 -6.32
CA GLN A 999 -36.21 -12.69 -6.05
C GLN A 999 -36.91 -11.92 -7.19
N GLY A 1000 -36.20 -11.54 -8.25
CA GLY A 1000 -36.73 -10.64 -9.28
C GLY A 1000 -36.89 -9.18 -8.83
N MET A 1001 -36.44 -8.82 -7.62
CA MET A 1001 -36.40 -7.44 -7.09
C MET A 1001 -35.26 -6.64 -7.72
N THR A 1002 -35.25 -6.62 -9.05
CA THR A 1002 -34.14 -6.18 -9.90
C THR A 1002 -33.71 -4.72 -9.73
N PRO A 1003 -34.58 -3.73 -9.42
CA PRO A 1003 -34.12 -2.36 -9.15
C PRO A 1003 -33.42 -2.24 -7.79
N GLU A 1004 -33.86 -3.00 -6.78
CA GLU A 1004 -33.26 -3.00 -5.45
C GLU A 1004 -31.90 -3.69 -5.46
N ALA A 1005 -31.77 -4.77 -6.26
CA ALA A 1005 -30.49 -5.39 -6.54
C ALA A 1005 -29.51 -4.44 -7.27
N GLU A 1006 -29.99 -3.68 -8.27
CA GLU A 1006 -29.19 -2.66 -8.97
C GLU A 1006 -28.64 -1.60 -8.01
N ASP A 1007 -29.49 -1.03 -7.14
CA ASP A 1007 -29.07 -0.05 -6.14
C ASP A 1007 -28.05 -0.63 -5.15
N LEU A 1008 -28.28 -1.86 -4.66
CA LEU A 1008 -27.35 -2.53 -3.74
C LEU A 1008 -25.99 -2.83 -4.41
N PHE A 1009 -25.97 -3.33 -5.66
CA PHE A 1009 -24.72 -3.57 -6.37
C PHE A 1009 -23.97 -2.28 -6.71
N ARG A 1010 -24.68 -1.18 -7.08
CA ARG A 1010 -24.06 0.14 -7.28
C ARG A 1010 -23.41 0.68 -6.01
N LEU A 1011 -24.14 0.63 -4.89
CA LEU A 1011 -23.61 1.06 -3.58
C LEU A 1011 -22.37 0.24 -3.18
N ASN A 1012 -22.44 -1.09 -3.34
CA ASN A 1012 -21.36 -2.00 -3.00
C ASN A 1012 -20.11 -1.78 -3.90
N LEU A 1013 -20.31 -1.62 -5.21
CA LEU A 1013 -19.25 -1.35 -6.17
C LEU A 1013 -18.56 -0.01 -5.91
N ALA A 1014 -19.33 1.06 -5.68
CA ALA A 1014 -18.79 2.38 -5.37
C ALA A 1014 -17.93 2.36 -4.09
N GLU A 1015 -18.37 1.61 -3.07
CA GLU A 1015 -17.67 1.50 -1.79
C GLU A 1015 -16.38 0.65 -1.90
N ILE A 1016 -16.40 -0.46 -2.65
CA ILE A 1016 -15.17 -1.21 -2.99
C ILE A 1016 -14.19 -0.29 -3.73
N GLN A 1017 -14.65 0.42 -4.76
CA GLN A 1017 -13.80 1.32 -5.55
C GLN A 1017 -13.25 2.49 -4.73
N ARG A 1018 -14.00 3.00 -3.75
CA ARG A 1018 -13.55 4.05 -2.82
C ARG A 1018 -12.47 3.57 -1.86
N LEU A 1019 -12.62 2.37 -1.32
CA LEU A 1019 -11.77 1.83 -0.26
C LEU A 1019 -10.52 1.11 -0.79
N ARG A 1020 -10.59 0.56 -2.01
CA ARG A 1020 -9.57 -0.35 -2.57
C ARG A 1020 -9.11 0.03 -3.99
N GLY A 1021 -9.69 1.08 -4.57
CA GLY A 1021 -9.36 1.55 -5.91
C GLY A 1021 -10.11 0.82 -7.02
N GLN A 1022 -10.01 1.35 -8.24
CA GLN A 1022 -10.80 0.89 -9.40
C GLN A 1022 -10.38 -0.47 -9.98
N ARG A 1023 -9.30 -1.08 -9.47
CA ARG A 1023 -8.75 -2.37 -9.92
C ARG A 1023 -8.76 -3.45 -8.81
N ASP A 1024 -9.61 -3.31 -7.79
CA ASP A 1024 -9.76 -4.38 -6.80
C ASP A 1024 -10.54 -5.56 -7.37
N VAL A 1025 -10.07 -6.79 -7.11
CA VAL A 1025 -10.68 -8.03 -7.65
C VAL A 1025 -12.11 -8.23 -7.13
N GLU A 1026 -12.47 -7.72 -5.95
CA GLU A 1026 -13.85 -7.82 -5.46
C GLU A 1026 -14.84 -6.97 -6.27
N ALA A 1027 -14.36 -5.96 -7.01
CA ALA A 1027 -15.19 -5.13 -7.88
C ALA A 1027 -15.76 -5.92 -9.07
N TYR A 1028 -15.10 -7.02 -9.51
CA TYR A 1028 -15.62 -7.93 -10.53
C TYR A 1028 -17.01 -8.46 -10.14
N TYR A 1029 -17.17 -9.01 -8.94
CA TYR A 1029 -18.41 -9.64 -8.52
C TYR A 1029 -19.59 -8.67 -8.46
N SER A 1030 -19.33 -7.39 -8.16
CA SER A 1030 -20.36 -6.34 -8.10
C SER A 1030 -20.64 -5.71 -9.47
N LEU A 1031 -19.65 -5.62 -10.37
CA LEU A 1031 -19.87 -5.29 -11.79
C LEU A 1031 -20.71 -6.38 -12.50
N PHE A 1032 -20.37 -7.65 -12.29
CA PHE A 1032 -21.07 -8.81 -12.84
C PHE A 1032 -22.53 -8.89 -12.35
N GLY A 1033 -22.73 -8.72 -11.03
CA GLY A 1033 -24.06 -8.69 -10.41
C GLY A 1033 -24.91 -7.53 -10.90
N LEU A 1034 -24.32 -6.33 -11.01
CA LEU A 1034 -24.98 -5.15 -11.56
C LEU A 1034 -25.38 -5.36 -13.04
N GLY A 1035 -24.49 -5.95 -13.84
CA GLY A 1035 -24.77 -6.32 -15.24
C GLY A 1035 -25.97 -7.27 -15.36
N LYS A 1036 -26.05 -8.31 -14.51
CA LYS A 1036 -27.23 -9.18 -14.44
C LYS A 1036 -28.49 -8.43 -14.02
N ALA A 1037 -28.43 -7.59 -12.98
CA ALA A 1037 -29.58 -6.86 -12.46
C ALA A 1037 -30.18 -5.87 -13.47
N ILE A 1038 -29.33 -5.21 -14.26
CA ILE A 1038 -29.73 -4.27 -15.31
C ILE A 1038 -30.25 -5.00 -16.56
N ALA A 1039 -29.61 -6.11 -16.97
CA ALA A 1039 -30.12 -6.95 -18.05
C ALA A 1039 -31.48 -7.59 -17.73
N ALA A 1040 -31.73 -7.92 -16.46
CA ALA A 1040 -33.02 -8.42 -15.99
C ALA A 1040 -34.16 -7.38 -16.12
N GLN A 1041 -33.83 -6.08 -16.13
CA GLN A 1041 -34.75 -4.98 -16.45
C GLN A 1041 -34.84 -4.67 -17.96
N ALA A 1042 -34.38 -5.58 -18.82
CA ALA A 1042 -34.27 -5.43 -20.27
C ALA A 1042 -33.36 -4.27 -20.77
N ARG A 1043 -32.51 -3.70 -19.91
CA ARG A 1043 -31.48 -2.70 -20.28
C ARG A 1043 -30.21 -3.38 -20.79
N TYR A 1044 -30.36 -4.24 -21.80
CA TYR A 1044 -29.31 -5.16 -22.26
C TYR A 1044 -28.01 -4.47 -22.68
N ASP A 1045 -28.08 -3.31 -23.32
CA ASP A 1045 -26.88 -2.59 -23.80
C ASP A 1045 -26.00 -2.08 -22.63
N GLU A 1046 -26.63 -1.62 -21.54
CA GLU A 1046 -25.96 -1.20 -20.30
C GLU A 1046 -25.43 -2.41 -19.52
N GLY A 1047 -26.16 -3.54 -19.54
CA GLY A 1047 -25.72 -4.82 -18.99
C GLY A 1047 -24.46 -5.36 -19.68
N ILE A 1048 -24.41 -5.30 -21.01
CA ILE A 1048 -23.22 -5.70 -21.81
C ILE A 1048 -22.02 -4.84 -21.46
N LEU A 1049 -22.18 -3.51 -21.41
CA LEU A 1049 -21.09 -2.59 -21.05
C LEU A 1049 -20.52 -2.86 -19.64
N LEU A 1050 -21.35 -3.32 -18.70
CA LEU A 1050 -20.91 -3.70 -17.35
C LEU A 1050 -20.22 -5.07 -17.33
N MET A 1051 -20.69 -6.02 -18.14
CA MET A 1051 -20.03 -7.32 -18.31
C MET A 1051 -18.68 -7.18 -19.04
N GLU A 1052 -18.56 -6.31 -20.04
CA GLU A 1052 -17.27 -5.99 -20.68
C GLU A 1052 -16.30 -5.37 -19.66
N LYS A 1053 -16.76 -4.48 -18.77
CA LYS A 1053 -15.92 -3.95 -17.68
C LYS A 1053 -15.50 -5.02 -16.66
N ALA A 1054 -16.39 -5.95 -16.32
CA ALA A 1054 -16.06 -7.07 -15.44
C ALA A 1054 -15.01 -8.00 -16.08
N LYS A 1055 -15.23 -8.35 -17.35
CA LYS A 1055 -14.32 -9.13 -18.21
C LYS A 1055 -12.94 -8.48 -18.29
N ASP A 1056 -12.85 -7.21 -18.70
CA ASP A 1056 -11.60 -6.50 -18.94
C ASP A 1056 -10.80 -6.28 -17.64
N LEU A 1057 -11.49 -6.01 -16.52
CA LEU A 1057 -10.88 -5.95 -15.19
C LEU A 1057 -10.17 -7.27 -14.85
N GLN A 1058 -10.88 -8.39 -14.97
CA GLN A 1058 -10.34 -9.69 -14.60
C GLN A 1058 -9.25 -10.18 -15.58
N GLU A 1059 -9.44 -9.97 -16.89
CA GLU A 1059 -8.47 -10.34 -17.93
C GLU A 1059 -7.14 -9.60 -17.75
N THR A 1060 -7.18 -8.33 -17.32
CA THR A 1060 -5.98 -7.53 -17.03
C THR A 1060 -5.19 -8.07 -15.82
N GLN A 1061 -5.83 -8.79 -14.90
CA GLN A 1061 -5.22 -9.21 -13.63
C GLN A 1061 -4.88 -10.70 -13.56
N LEU A 1062 -5.73 -11.56 -14.12
CA LEU A 1062 -5.62 -13.02 -14.05
C LEU A 1062 -5.48 -13.69 -15.43
N GLY A 1063 -5.43 -12.91 -16.51
CA GLY A 1063 -5.31 -13.39 -17.88
C GLY A 1063 -6.66 -13.76 -18.53
N ALA A 1064 -6.63 -13.93 -19.86
CA ALA A 1064 -7.82 -14.16 -20.68
C ALA A 1064 -8.45 -15.55 -20.54
N GLU A 1065 -7.81 -16.45 -19.80
CA GLU A 1065 -8.17 -17.88 -19.64
C GLU A 1065 -8.70 -18.18 -18.21
N HIS A 1066 -9.00 -17.14 -17.43
CA HIS A 1066 -9.57 -17.27 -16.09
C HIS A 1066 -11.11 -17.29 -16.12
N LEU A 1067 -11.75 -18.29 -15.51
CA LEU A 1067 -13.20 -18.58 -15.59
C LEU A 1067 -14.13 -17.35 -15.52
N HIS A 1068 -13.86 -16.37 -14.64
CA HIS A 1068 -14.65 -15.13 -14.55
C HIS A 1068 -14.68 -14.29 -15.85
N VAL A 1069 -13.61 -14.30 -16.65
CA VAL A 1069 -13.57 -13.70 -18.00
C VAL A 1069 -14.57 -14.44 -18.91
N THR A 1070 -14.59 -15.77 -18.83
CA THR A 1070 -15.52 -16.64 -19.54
C THR A 1070 -16.96 -16.44 -19.09
N SER A 1071 -17.25 -16.41 -17.79
CA SER A 1071 -18.60 -16.13 -17.25
C SER A 1071 -19.12 -14.76 -17.70
N ALA A 1072 -18.26 -13.74 -17.75
CA ALA A 1072 -18.62 -12.44 -18.31
C ALA A 1072 -18.88 -12.52 -19.83
N CYS A 1073 -18.10 -13.30 -20.58
CA CYS A 1073 -18.35 -13.58 -22.01
C CYS A 1073 -19.67 -14.35 -22.24
N GLU A 1074 -20.04 -15.30 -21.38
CA GLU A 1074 -21.34 -15.98 -21.41
C GLU A 1074 -22.49 -15.00 -21.12
N GLY A 1075 -22.32 -14.14 -20.11
CA GLY A 1075 -23.27 -13.07 -19.79
C GLY A 1075 -23.48 -12.11 -20.95
N ILE A 1076 -22.40 -11.65 -21.59
CA ILE A 1076 -22.45 -10.86 -22.83
C ILE A 1076 -23.22 -11.61 -23.91
N SER A 1077 -22.88 -12.88 -24.16
CA SER A 1077 -23.51 -13.69 -25.23
C SER A 1077 -25.03 -13.83 -25.04
N GLN A 1078 -25.49 -14.03 -23.81
CA GLN A 1078 -26.92 -14.11 -23.46
C GLN A 1078 -27.67 -12.77 -23.60
N MET A 1079 -26.98 -11.65 -23.40
CA MET A 1079 -27.57 -10.30 -23.52
C MET A 1079 -27.56 -9.79 -24.96
N VAL A 1080 -26.52 -10.10 -25.75
CA VAL A 1080 -26.30 -9.58 -27.10
C VAL A 1080 -27.44 -9.92 -28.06
N GLU A 1081 -28.02 -11.12 -28.01
CA GLU A 1081 -29.19 -11.46 -28.84
C GLU A 1081 -30.41 -10.55 -28.59
N ARG A 1082 -30.50 -9.94 -27.39
CA ARG A 1082 -31.62 -9.12 -26.91
C ARG A 1082 -31.32 -7.61 -26.94
N ALA A 1083 -30.06 -7.24 -27.16
CA ALA A 1083 -29.53 -5.87 -27.24
C ALA A 1083 -30.01 -5.14 -28.49
N SER A 1084 -31.29 -4.77 -28.53
CA SER A 1084 -31.98 -4.29 -29.73
C SER A 1084 -31.52 -2.92 -30.26
N SER A 1085 -30.84 -2.09 -29.45
CA SER A 1085 -30.39 -0.75 -29.89
C SER A 1085 -29.05 -0.77 -30.64
N MET A 1086 -28.21 -1.79 -30.41
CA MET A 1086 -26.97 -2.03 -31.18
C MET A 1086 -27.27 -2.35 -32.66
N THR A 1087 -26.29 -2.17 -33.56
CA THR A 1087 -26.45 -2.69 -34.93
C THR A 1087 -26.25 -4.20 -34.98
N TYR A 1088 -26.72 -4.84 -36.07
CA TYR A 1088 -26.47 -6.27 -36.29
C TYR A 1088 -24.96 -6.59 -36.45
N ALA A 1089 -24.15 -5.64 -36.95
CA ALA A 1089 -22.72 -5.82 -37.07
C ALA A 1089 -22.04 -5.83 -35.69
N ASP A 1090 -22.37 -4.86 -34.83
CA ASP A 1090 -21.79 -4.75 -33.49
C ASP A 1090 -22.15 -5.98 -32.63
N ARG A 1091 -23.44 -6.36 -32.61
CA ARG A 1091 -23.90 -7.60 -31.94
C ARG A 1091 -23.11 -8.81 -32.42
N ARG A 1092 -22.91 -8.96 -33.73
CA ARG A 1092 -22.20 -10.10 -34.32
C ARG A 1092 -20.73 -10.14 -33.93
N GLU A 1093 -20.06 -8.99 -33.86
CA GLU A 1093 -18.65 -8.93 -33.47
C GLU A 1093 -18.45 -9.12 -31.96
N ILE A 1094 -19.32 -8.54 -31.13
CA ILE A 1094 -19.28 -8.73 -29.67
C ILE A 1094 -19.52 -10.22 -29.33
N ALA A 1095 -20.54 -10.85 -29.91
CA ALA A 1095 -20.78 -12.29 -29.76
C ALA A 1095 -19.61 -13.14 -30.28
N ARG A 1096 -19.04 -12.79 -31.44
CA ARG A 1096 -17.86 -13.48 -32.00
C ARG A 1096 -16.66 -13.43 -31.06
N ARG A 1097 -16.38 -12.26 -30.45
CA ARG A 1097 -15.28 -12.08 -29.48
C ARG A 1097 -15.53 -12.90 -28.21
N ALA A 1098 -16.74 -12.83 -27.64
CA ALA A 1098 -17.10 -13.60 -26.45
C ALA A 1098 -16.99 -15.11 -26.66
N ILE A 1099 -17.54 -15.62 -27.76
CA ILE A 1099 -17.48 -17.05 -28.13
C ILE A 1099 -16.03 -17.49 -28.42
N ALA A 1100 -15.20 -16.64 -29.02
CA ALA A 1100 -13.79 -16.95 -29.26
C ALA A 1100 -12.98 -17.11 -27.95
N THR A 1101 -13.33 -16.41 -26.88
CA THR A 1101 -12.73 -16.63 -25.55
C THR A 1101 -13.24 -17.95 -24.93
N ILE A 1102 -14.56 -18.16 -24.89
CA ILE A 1102 -15.19 -19.39 -24.34
C ILE A 1102 -14.63 -20.66 -25.00
N ASN A 1103 -14.41 -20.62 -26.33
CA ASN A 1103 -13.90 -21.76 -27.10
C ASN A 1103 -12.40 -22.06 -26.88
N LYS A 1104 -11.62 -21.14 -26.31
CA LYS A 1104 -10.21 -21.42 -25.95
C LYS A 1104 -10.10 -22.30 -24.71
N GLU A 1105 -10.86 -21.95 -23.67
CA GLU A 1105 -10.84 -22.67 -22.37
C GLU A 1105 -11.35 -24.12 -22.53
N THR A 1106 -12.42 -24.31 -23.30
CA THR A 1106 -12.95 -25.66 -23.59
C THR A 1106 -11.99 -26.55 -24.38
N ALA A 1107 -11.14 -25.98 -25.24
CA ALA A 1107 -10.09 -26.72 -25.94
C ALA A 1107 -8.87 -27.07 -25.06
N ALA A 1108 -8.65 -26.32 -23.97
CA ALA A 1108 -7.59 -26.63 -22.99
C ALA A 1108 -8.02 -27.70 -21.96
N ALA A 1109 -9.32 -27.83 -21.70
CA ALA A 1109 -9.86 -28.75 -20.69
C ALA A 1109 -9.88 -30.24 -21.11
N TYR A 1110 -9.86 -30.55 -22.42
CA TYR A 1110 -9.98 -31.92 -22.94
C TYR A 1110 -8.99 -32.19 -24.09
N PRO A 1111 -7.77 -32.69 -23.81
CA PRO A 1111 -6.75 -32.92 -24.84
C PRO A 1111 -7.00 -34.13 -25.76
N ASP A 1112 -7.72 -35.15 -25.28
CA ASP A 1112 -7.80 -36.47 -25.93
C ASP A 1112 -9.05 -36.66 -26.82
N GLY A 1113 -8.88 -36.41 -28.10
CA GLY A 1113 -9.40 -37.29 -29.17
C GLY A 1113 -10.89 -37.28 -29.56
N GLU A 1114 -11.85 -37.03 -28.67
CA GLU A 1114 -13.30 -37.11 -28.99
C GLU A 1114 -13.85 -35.85 -29.69
N LEU A 1115 -13.23 -35.46 -30.80
CA LEU A 1115 -13.39 -34.14 -31.45
C LEU A 1115 -14.51 -34.08 -32.53
N ASP A 1116 -15.59 -34.85 -32.38
CA ASP A 1116 -16.60 -35.05 -33.45
C ASP A 1116 -18.06 -34.78 -33.03
N LYS A 1117 -18.30 -34.20 -31.84
CA LYS A 1117 -19.65 -33.77 -31.39
C LYS A 1117 -19.65 -32.40 -30.69
N TRP A 1118 -20.44 -31.48 -31.24
CA TRP A 1118 -20.57 -30.10 -30.75
C TRP A 1118 -21.66 -29.98 -29.67
N THR A 1119 -21.26 -29.78 -28.41
CA THR A 1119 -22.19 -29.56 -27.28
C THR A 1119 -21.66 -28.51 -26.29
N THR A 1120 -22.41 -27.42 -26.11
CA THR A 1120 -22.47 -26.67 -24.85
C THR A 1120 -23.65 -27.19 -24.00
N PRO A 1121 -23.67 -27.01 -22.67
CA PRO A 1121 -24.64 -27.69 -21.78
C PRO A 1121 -26.14 -27.40 -22.01
N ARG A 1122 -26.52 -26.44 -22.87
CA ARG A 1122 -27.93 -26.08 -23.15
C ARG A 1122 -28.30 -25.85 -24.63
N GLY A 1123 -27.51 -26.35 -25.58
CA GLY A 1123 -28.03 -26.69 -26.92
C GLY A 1123 -27.51 -25.87 -28.12
N HIS A 1124 -26.77 -26.59 -28.98
CA HIS A 1124 -26.62 -26.47 -30.44
C HIS A 1124 -27.03 -25.18 -31.19
N TYR A 1125 -26.01 -24.52 -31.76
CA TYR A 1125 -26.10 -23.84 -33.06
C TYR A 1125 -25.08 -24.47 -34.02
N THR A 1126 -25.45 -24.77 -35.26
CA THR A 1126 -24.52 -25.21 -36.32
C THR A 1126 -24.43 -24.18 -37.45
N LEU A 1127 -23.25 -23.57 -37.62
CA LEU A 1127 -22.95 -22.70 -38.76
C LEU A 1127 -22.41 -23.52 -39.95
N SER A 1128 -23.29 -24.26 -40.61
CA SER A 1128 -23.02 -24.92 -41.89
C SER A 1128 -23.65 -24.14 -43.05
N GLY A 1129 -22.84 -23.36 -43.77
CA GLY A 1129 -23.33 -22.50 -44.85
C GLY A 1129 -22.23 -21.77 -45.62
N THR A 1130 -21.50 -22.49 -46.47
CA THR A 1130 -20.63 -21.90 -47.51
C THR A 1130 -21.45 -21.70 -48.79
N GLY A 1131 -21.71 -20.44 -49.14
CA GLY A 1131 -22.65 -20.08 -50.22
C GLY A 1131 -23.94 -19.49 -49.65
N GLY A 1132 -24.52 -18.53 -50.37
CA GLY A 1132 -25.58 -17.68 -49.84
C GLY A 1132 -26.99 -18.15 -50.18
N GLU A 1133 -27.68 -18.75 -49.22
CA GLU A 1133 -29.15 -18.86 -49.17
C GLU A 1133 -29.63 -18.77 -47.70
N ARG A 1134 -30.93 -18.56 -47.47
CA ARG A 1134 -31.47 -18.39 -46.10
C ARG A 1134 -31.79 -19.74 -45.45
N PRO A 1135 -31.29 -20.04 -44.24
CA PRO A 1135 -31.73 -21.23 -43.50
C PRO A 1135 -33.12 -21.02 -42.88
N GLU A 1136 -33.98 -22.04 -42.99
CA GLU A 1136 -35.24 -22.12 -42.23
C GLU A 1136 -35.04 -22.82 -40.87
N LEU A 1137 -35.86 -22.47 -39.89
CA LEU A 1137 -35.84 -23.04 -38.54
C LEU A 1137 -36.96 -24.08 -38.39
N VAL A 1138 -36.59 -25.33 -38.10
CA VAL A 1138 -37.53 -26.42 -37.79
C VAL A 1138 -37.64 -26.59 -36.28
N TYR A 1139 -38.86 -26.63 -35.74
CA TYR A 1139 -39.12 -26.77 -34.31
C TYR A 1139 -39.44 -28.22 -33.91
N LEU A 1140 -38.76 -28.74 -32.89
CA LEU A 1140 -39.09 -30.03 -32.25
C LEU A 1140 -40.30 -29.93 -31.31
N THR A 1141 -40.93 -31.08 -31.10
CA THR A 1141 -42.29 -31.22 -30.55
C THR A 1141 -42.37 -31.09 -29.03
N ARG A 1142 -43.60 -31.09 -28.49
CA ARG A 1142 -43.86 -30.81 -27.07
C ARG A 1142 -43.47 -31.96 -26.13
N GLU A 1143 -43.57 -33.21 -26.58
CA GLU A 1143 -43.20 -34.37 -25.74
C GLU A 1143 -41.68 -34.51 -25.57
N GLU A 1144 -40.91 -34.17 -26.60
CA GLU A 1144 -39.45 -34.23 -26.59
C GLU A 1144 -38.86 -33.26 -25.54
N ARG A 1145 -39.44 -32.06 -25.41
CA ARG A 1145 -39.05 -31.08 -24.38
C ARG A 1145 -39.27 -31.61 -22.95
N ASN A 1146 -40.37 -32.32 -22.72
CA ASN A 1146 -40.76 -32.77 -21.39
C ASN A 1146 -39.89 -33.90 -20.81
N ARG A 1147 -39.10 -34.60 -21.63
CA ARG A 1147 -38.19 -35.66 -21.15
C ARG A 1147 -36.82 -35.14 -20.69
N ALA A 1148 -36.47 -33.89 -20.98
CA ALA A 1148 -35.12 -33.34 -20.76
C ALA A 1148 -34.98 -32.46 -19.50
N THR A 1149 -36.06 -32.08 -18.82
CA THR A 1149 -36.05 -31.06 -17.75
C THR A 1149 -36.23 -31.64 -16.35
N ARG A 1150 -35.13 -31.72 -15.58
CA ARG A 1150 -35.12 -31.84 -14.11
C ARG A 1150 -34.50 -30.60 -13.43
N PHE A 1151 -34.88 -29.41 -13.88
CA PHE A 1151 -34.61 -28.14 -13.21
C PHE A 1151 -35.87 -27.25 -13.31
N PRO A 1152 -36.22 -26.46 -12.27
CA PRO A 1152 -37.35 -25.53 -12.35
C PRO A 1152 -37.04 -24.36 -13.29
N ASN A 1153 -38.00 -23.99 -14.15
CA ASN A 1153 -37.91 -22.77 -14.96
C ASN A 1153 -38.39 -21.56 -14.15
N LEU A 1154 -37.52 -20.57 -13.94
CA LEU A 1154 -37.84 -19.29 -13.30
C LEU A 1154 -37.87 -18.08 -14.26
N TRP A 1155 -37.66 -18.31 -15.57
CA TRP A 1155 -37.48 -17.24 -16.57
C TRP A 1155 -38.41 -17.36 -17.79
N GLU A 1156 -39.72 -17.43 -17.54
CA GLU A 1156 -40.75 -17.07 -18.52
C GLU A 1156 -41.70 -16.02 -17.93
N PRO A 1157 -41.94 -14.87 -18.59
CA PRO A 1157 -43.01 -13.96 -18.21
C PRO A 1157 -44.35 -14.61 -18.55
N LYS A 1158 -45.24 -14.80 -17.56
CA LYS A 1158 -46.63 -15.22 -17.83
C LYS A 1158 -47.30 -14.19 -18.72
N ARG A 1159 -47.54 -14.53 -19.99
CA ARG A 1159 -48.43 -13.75 -20.86
C ARG A 1159 -49.87 -13.97 -20.41
N GLU A 1160 -50.46 -12.95 -19.79
CA GLU A 1160 -51.91 -12.84 -19.67
C GLU A 1160 -52.51 -12.97 -21.07
N THR A 1161 -53.22 -14.06 -21.31
CA THR A 1161 -53.88 -14.33 -22.58
C THR A 1161 -55.37 -14.38 -22.29
N VAL A 1162 -56.08 -13.34 -22.69
CA VAL A 1162 -57.55 -13.31 -22.62
C VAL A 1162 -58.09 -14.44 -23.49
N LEU A 1163 -58.83 -15.36 -22.87
CA LEU A 1163 -59.58 -16.41 -23.55
C LEU A 1163 -60.96 -16.49 -22.90
N GLU A 1164 -61.97 -16.60 -23.76
CA GLU A 1164 -63.37 -16.42 -23.39
C GLU A 1164 -63.96 -17.69 -22.75
N LEU A 1165 -65.00 -17.52 -21.94
CA LEU A 1165 -65.77 -18.62 -21.34
C LEU A 1165 -66.53 -19.40 -22.42
N PRO A 1166 -66.65 -20.73 -22.25
CA PRO A 1166 -67.99 -21.34 -22.24
C PRO A 1166 -68.38 -21.88 -20.87
N ILE A 1167 -69.69 -22.04 -20.65
CA ILE A 1167 -70.30 -22.56 -19.41
C ILE A 1167 -70.98 -23.89 -19.73
N GLU A 1168 -70.73 -24.93 -18.94
CA GLU A 1168 -71.63 -26.04 -18.57
C GLU A 1168 -70.86 -26.95 -17.58
N LEU A 1169 -71.23 -27.10 -16.30
CA LEU A 1169 -72.43 -27.66 -15.63
C LEU A 1169 -72.33 -29.17 -15.30
N LEU A 1170 -72.63 -29.47 -14.01
CA LEU A 1170 -72.76 -30.75 -13.25
C LEU A 1170 -71.75 -30.79 -12.07
N HIS A 1171 -72.14 -30.83 -10.77
CA HIS A 1171 -72.84 -31.92 -10.02
C HIS A 1171 -72.05 -33.26 -10.07
N VAL A 1172 -71.83 -34.07 -9.02
CA VAL A 1172 -72.28 -34.16 -7.59
C VAL A 1172 -71.36 -35.24 -6.91
N GLU A 1173 -71.03 -35.31 -5.60
CA GLU A 1173 -71.46 -34.64 -4.36
C GLU A 1173 -70.39 -34.70 -3.21
N ASP A 1174 -70.71 -34.07 -2.09
CA ASP A 1174 -70.34 -34.22 -0.65
C ASP A 1174 -69.50 -35.43 -0.13
N ARG A 1175 -68.60 -35.18 0.86
CA ARG A 1175 -68.66 -35.80 2.23
C ARG A 1175 -67.61 -35.38 3.27
N THR A 1176 -68.12 -34.75 4.35
CA THR A 1176 -67.77 -34.90 5.79
C THR A 1176 -66.34 -34.69 6.33
N VAL A 1177 -66.24 -33.81 7.35
CA VAL A 1177 -65.18 -33.74 8.39
C VAL A 1177 -65.79 -34.12 9.76
N PRO A 1178 -65.08 -34.91 10.57
CA PRO A 1178 -64.90 -34.65 12.01
C PRO A 1178 -63.41 -34.80 12.43
N SER A 1179 -62.74 -34.02 13.30
CA SER A 1179 -63.07 -33.32 14.57
C SER A 1179 -62.81 -34.14 15.86
N SER A 1180 -61.58 -34.07 16.39
CA SER A 1180 -61.14 -34.32 17.80
C SER A 1180 -59.61 -34.10 17.84
N GLU A 1181 -59.03 -33.15 18.59
CA GLU A 1181 -58.84 -33.10 20.06
C GLU A 1181 -57.68 -34.00 20.60
N GLU A 1182 -56.80 -33.35 21.36
CA GLU A 1182 -55.81 -33.82 22.35
C GLU A 1182 -55.22 -35.26 22.28
N PHE A 1183 -53.89 -35.40 22.14
CA PHE A 1183 -52.95 -35.61 23.27
C PHE A 1183 -51.47 -35.80 22.84
N VAL A 1184 -50.55 -35.38 23.74
CA VAL A 1184 -49.07 -35.55 23.74
C VAL A 1184 -48.31 -34.85 22.60
#